data_AF-D2YD33-F1
#
_entry.id   AF-D2YD33-F1
#
_cell.length_a   1.000
_cell.length_b   1.000
_cell.length_c   1.000
_cell.angle_alpha   90.00
_cell.angle_beta   90.00
_cell.angle_gamma   90.00
#
_symmetry.space_group_name_H-M   'P 1'
#
loop_
_entity.id
_entity.type
_entity.pdbx_description
1 polymer ?
#
loop_
_entity_poly.entity_id
_entity_poly.type
_entity_poly.pdbx_seq_one_letter_code
_entity_poly.pdbx_strand_id
1 'polypeptide(L)'
;MGKIIGIDLGTTNSCVAVLDGDKPRVIENAEGERTTPSVIAYTDGETLVGQPAKRQAVTNPQNTLFAIKRLIGRRFEDEEVQRDIKIMPYKIVKADNGDAWVEAKGQKMAAPQVSAEVLKKMKKTAEDFLGEPVTAAVITVPAYFNDAQRQATKDAGRIAGLEVKRIINEPTAAALAYGLDKQGGDRTIAVYDLGGGTFDISIIEIDEVEGEKTFEVLSTNGDTHLGGEDFDNRMINYLVDEFKKDQGIDLRNDPLAMQRLKEAAEKAKIELSSAQQTDVNLPYITADATGPKHMNVKVTRAKLEALVEDLVQRSLEPLKVALADADLSVNDITDVILVGGQTRMPMVQKKVAEFFGKEPRKDVNPDEAVAVGAAVQGGVLAGEVKDVLLLDVTPLSLGIETMGGVMTKLIEKNTTIPTKANQVFSTAEDNQSAVTIHVLQGERKQAMYNKSLGQFNLEGINAAPRGMPQIEVIFDLDADGILHVSAKDKQTGKEQKITIQASGGLSDAEIEKMVQEAEANKEADKKFEELATARNQADQMIHATRKQITEAGEALPADEKEKIEAAINELETAKKGEDKAEIDAKVQALMAAAQKLMEIAQQQTQAQGANAGQSSAKEDDVVDAEFEEVNDDKK
;
A
#
# COMPACT_ATOMS: atom_id res chain seq x y z
N MET A 1 -13.64 14.66 16.61
CA MET A 1 -13.19 13.65 15.62
C MET A 1 -11.81 14.08 15.20
N GLY A 2 -10.82 13.17 15.21
CA GLY A 2 -9.48 13.47 14.69
C GLY A 2 -9.51 13.60 13.16
N LYS A 3 -8.39 14.05 12.57
CA LYS A 3 -8.23 14.17 11.11
C LYS A 3 -8.54 12.85 10.38
N ILE A 4 -9.24 12.95 9.24
CA ILE A 4 -9.42 11.83 8.30
C ILE A 4 -8.23 11.86 7.33
N ILE A 5 -7.38 10.84 7.38
CA ILE A 5 -6.20 10.75 6.52
C ILE A 5 -6.54 10.10 5.17
N GLY A 6 -5.85 10.49 4.10
CA GLY A 6 -5.93 9.85 2.80
C GLY A 6 -4.76 8.88 2.62
N ILE A 7 -5.03 7.60 2.38
CA ILE A 7 -4.01 6.58 2.16
C ILE A 7 -4.15 6.02 0.75
N ASP A 8 -3.09 6.20 -0.04
CA ASP A 8 -2.87 5.39 -1.23
C ASP A 8 -2.20 4.07 -0.85
N LEU A 9 -2.97 2.98 -0.85
CA LEU A 9 -2.47 1.64 -0.56
C LEU A 9 -2.01 0.96 -1.86
N GLY A 10 -0.90 1.39 -2.46
CA GLY A 10 -0.45 0.80 -3.73
C GLY A 10 0.10 -0.64 -3.65
N THR A 11 0.35 -1.24 -4.82
CA THR A 11 0.92 -2.60 -4.93
C THR A 11 2.39 -2.65 -4.54
N THR A 12 3.16 -1.62 -4.94
CA THR A 12 4.61 -1.54 -4.75
C THR A 12 4.98 -0.51 -3.70
N ASN A 13 4.32 0.64 -3.71
CA ASN A 13 4.52 1.71 -2.74
C ASN A 13 3.16 2.19 -2.25
N SER A 14 3.12 2.64 -1.00
CA SER A 14 1.98 3.30 -0.39
C SER A 14 2.36 4.72 0.02
N CYS A 15 1.38 5.62 0.01
CA CYS A 15 1.57 7.04 0.27
C CYS A 15 0.44 7.53 1.20
N VAL A 16 0.76 8.44 2.11
CA VAL A 16 -0.23 9.01 3.04
C VAL A 16 -0.21 10.53 2.96
N ALA A 17 -1.40 11.11 2.91
CA ALA A 17 -1.61 12.55 2.91
C ALA A 17 -2.67 12.95 3.92
N VAL A 18 -2.61 14.20 4.36
CA VAL A 18 -3.57 14.82 5.27
C VAL A 18 -3.99 16.17 4.71
N LEU A 19 -5.15 16.67 5.13
CA LEU A 19 -5.52 18.06 4.88
C LEU A 19 -4.90 18.96 5.96
N ASP A 20 -3.89 19.75 5.58
CA ASP A 20 -3.18 20.71 6.43
C ASP A 20 -3.76 22.11 6.16
N GLY A 21 -4.74 22.52 6.97
CA GLY A 21 -5.58 23.69 6.67
C GLY A 21 -6.51 23.41 5.48
N ASP A 22 -6.39 24.22 4.43
CA ASP A 22 -7.13 24.10 3.16
C ASP A 22 -6.37 23.31 2.09
N LYS A 23 -5.13 22.89 2.36
CA LYS A 23 -4.26 22.26 1.38
C LYS A 23 -3.94 20.80 1.73
N PRO A 24 -4.06 19.88 0.77
CA PRO A 24 -3.60 18.52 0.97
C PRO A 24 -2.06 18.47 1.00
N ARG A 25 -1.50 17.70 1.93
CA ARG A 25 -0.07 17.52 2.11
C ARG A 25 0.28 16.05 2.28
N VAL A 26 1.16 15.54 1.43
CA VAL A 26 1.78 14.21 1.61
C VAL A 26 2.84 14.28 2.69
N ILE A 27 2.85 13.26 3.56
CA ILE A 27 3.67 13.17 4.76
C ILE A 27 4.86 12.23 4.51
N GLU A 28 6.03 12.64 5.00
CA GLU A 28 7.24 11.81 4.99
C GLU A 28 7.16 10.76 6.11
N ASN A 29 7.57 9.53 5.80
CA ASN A 29 7.69 8.47 6.81
C ASN A 29 8.90 8.71 7.73
N ALA A 30 9.05 7.85 8.74
CA ALA A 30 10.18 7.91 9.67
C ALA A 30 11.56 7.78 8.99
N GLU A 31 11.62 7.23 7.78
CA GLU A 31 12.83 7.13 6.97
C GLU A 31 13.10 8.37 6.10
N GLY A 32 12.25 9.40 6.14
CA GLY A 32 12.37 10.63 5.35
C GLY A 32 11.88 10.53 3.91
N GLU A 33 11.15 9.46 3.57
CA GLU A 33 10.63 9.22 2.23
C GLU A 33 9.13 9.54 2.16
N ARG A 34 8.69 10.14 1.04
CA ARG A 34 7.28 10.51 0.81
C ARG A 34 6.40 9.33 0.39
N THR A 35 7.03 8.20 0.04
CA THR A 35 6.34 6.94 -0.22
C THR A 35 7.02 5.83 0.56
N THR A 36 6.26 4.79 0.88
CA THR A 36 6.73 3.65 1.66
C THR A 36 6.55 2.38 0.84
N PRO A 37 7.59 1.55 0.65
CA PRO A 37 7.42 0.26 -0.01
C PRO A 37 6.34 -0.59 0.66
N SER A 38 5.43 -1.16 -0.12
CA SER A 38 4.37 -2.07 0.35
C SER A 38 4.96 -3.48 0.56
N VAL A 39 5.98 -3.55 1.41
CA VAL A 39 6.78 -4.73 1.72
C VAL A 39 6.75 -4.96 3.23
N ILE A 40 6.45 -6.20 3.61
CA ILE A 40 6.36 -6.65 5.00
C ILE A 40 7.34 -7.81 5.16
N ALA A 41 8.13 -7.85 6.22
CA ALA A 41 8.99 -8.99 6.49
C ALA A 41 8.87 -9.46 7.94
N TYR A 42 8.74 -10.76 8.13
CA TYR A 42 8.71 -11.37 9.45
C TYR A 42 10.10 -11.92 9.77
N THR A 43 10.72 -11.41 10.83
CA THR A 43 12.01 -11.86 11.37
C THR A 43 11.81 -12.49 12.74
N ASP A 44 12.86 -13.06 13.35
CA ASP A 44 12.76 -13.72 14.65
C ASP A 44 12.58 -12.64 15.74
N GLY A 45 11.33 -12.27 16.00
CA GLY A 45 10.96 -11.31 17.04
C GLY A 45 10.49 -9.94 16.56
N GLU A 46 10.45 -9.65 15.26
CA GLU A 46 10.06 -8.34 14.74
C GLU A 46 9.26 -8.45 13.41
N THR A 47 8.33 -7.51 13.22
CA THR A 47 7.66 -7.27 11.93
C THR A 47 8.22 -6.01 11.31
N LEU A 48 8.93 -6.14 10.19
CA LEU A 48 9.47 -5.02 9.44
C LEU A 48 8.48 -4.58 8.37
N VAL A 49 8.31 -3.28 8.18
CA VAL A 49 7.45 -2.71 7.12
C VAL A 49 8.17 -1.59 6.39
N GLY A 50 8.07 -1.53 5.06
CA GLY A 50 8.66 -0.46 4.25
C GLY A 50 10.12 -0.72 3.87
N GLN A 51 10.95 0.33 3.96
CA GLN A 51 12.36 0.23 3.58
C GLN A 51 13.16 -0.79 4.40
N PRO A 52 12.98 -0.93 5.73
CA PRO A 52 13.63 -1.99 6.49
C PRO A 52 13.32 -3.39 5.95
N ALA A 53 12.05 -3.66 5.62
CA ALA A 53 11.63 -4.93 5.04
C ALA A 53 12.24 -5.14 3.64
N LYS A 54 12.21 -4.10 2.78
CA LYS A 54 12.80 -4.16 1.43
C LYS A 54 14.30 -4.47 1.47
N ARG A 55 15.07 -3.88 2.39
CA ARG A 55 16.53 -4.09 2.50
C ARG A 55 16.93 -5.52 2.83
N GLN A 56 16.17 -6.22 3.67
CA GLN A 56 16.49 -7.58 4.10
C GLN A 56 15.88 -8.68 3.21
N ALA A 57 15.10 -8.30 2.19
CA ALA A 57 14.38 -9.24 1.32
C ALA A 57 15.33 -10.27 0.68
N VAL A 58 16.54 -9.85 0.32
CA VAL A 58 17.60 -10.69 -0.25
C VAL A 58 18.01 -11.86 0.64
N THR A 59 18.03 -11.68 1.96
CA THR A 59 18.45 -12.73 2.91
C THR A 59 17.27 -13.51 3.50
N ASN A 60 16.05 -13.03 3.32
CA ASN A 60 14.83 -13.62 3.89
C ASN A 60 13.67 -13.69 2.86
N PRO A 61 13.88 -14.25 1.67
CA PRO A 61 12.91 -14.15 0.57
C PRO A 61 11.58 -14.87 0.86
N GLN A 62 11.58 -15.92 1.68
CA GLN A 62 10.39 -16.71 1.98
C GLN A 62 9.45 -16.05 3.00
N ASN A 63 9.98 -15.17 3.87
CA ASN A 63 9.19 -14.47 4.89
C ASN A 63 9.09 -12.96 4.61
N THR A 64 9.49 -12.53 3.41
CA THR A 64 9.31 -11.15 2.94
C THR A 64 8.19 -11.11 1.91
N LEU A 65 7.08 -10.50 2.30
CA LEU A 65 5.85 -10.40 1.55
C LEU A 65 5.78 -9.06 0.83
N PHE A 66 5.46 -9.10 -0.47
CA PHE A 66 5.31 -7.92 -1.33
C PHE A 66 4.29 -8.20 -2.42
N ALA A 67 3.79 -7.16 -3.09
CA ALA A 67 2.74 -7.27 -4.11
C ALA A 67 1.46 -7.98 -3.62
N ILE A 68 1.18 -7.95 -2.31
CA ILE A 68 0.02 -8.61 -1.68
C ILE A 68 -1.30 -8.04 -2.20
N LYS A 69 -1.31 -6.80 -2.70
CA LYS A 69 -2.47 -6.21 -3.39
C LYS A 69 -2.90 -7.01 -4.63
N ARG A 70 -2.02 -7.83 -5.24
CA ARG A 70 -2.41 -8.76 -6.32
C ARG A 70 -3.17 -9.99 -5.81
N LEU A 71 -3.11 -10.30 -4.52
CA LEU A 71 -3.77 -11.46 -3.89
C LEU A 71 -5.02 -11.08 -3.10
N ILE A 72 -5.13 -9.82 -2.64
CA ILE A 72 -6.26 -9.36 -1.83
C ILE A 72 -7.59 -9.59 -2.56
N GLY A 73 -8.56 -10.20 -1.87
CA GLY A 73 -9.88 -10.52 -2.43
C GLY A 73 -9.90 -11.57 -3.55
N ARG A 74 -8.82 -12.35 -3.76
CA ARG A 74 -8.76 -13.42 -4.78
C ARG A 74 -8.88 -14.81 -4.18
N ARG A 75 -9.35 -15.75 -4.99
CA ARG A 75 -9.39 -17.18 -4.66
C ARG A 75 -8.06 -17.83 -4.99
N PHE A 76 -7.68 -18.86 -4.23
CA PHE A 76 -6.46 -19.61 -4.49
C PHE A 76 -6.44 -20.20 -5.91
N GLU A 77 -7.61 -20.61 -6.42
CA GLU A 77 -7.76 -21.27 -7.73
C GLU A 77 -7.88 -20.29 -8.92
N ASP A 78 -7.93 -18.97 -8.67
CA ASP A 78 -7.96 -17.97 -9.75
C ASP A 78 -6.70 -18.10 -10.62
N GLU A 79 -6.82 -17.95 -11.95
CA GLU A 79 -5.73 -18.17 -12.90
C GLU A 79 -4.51 -17.29 -12.61
N GLU A 80 -4.77 -16.04 -12.24
CA GLU A 80 -3.77 -15.05 -11.88
C GLU A 80 -2.99 -15.46 -10.63
N VAL A 81 -3.67 -16.04 -9.63
CA VAL A 81 -3.04 -16.55 -8.40
C VAL A 81 -2.21 -17.80 -8.70
N GLN A 82 -2.70 -18.71 -9.54
CA GLN A 82 -1.96 -19.89 -9.99
C GLN A 82 -0.69 -19.54 -10.78
N ARG A 83 -0.70 -18.41 -11.49
CA ARG A 83 0.50 -17.84 -12.11
C ARG A 83 1.45 -17.28 -11.04
N ASP A 84 0.96 -16.49 -10.10
CA ASP A 84 1.78 -15.86 -9.06
C ASP A 84 2.45 -16.88 -8.12
N ILE A 85 1.80 -18.02 -7.83
CA ILE A 85 2.40 -19.14 -7.07
C ILE A 85 3.74 -19.62 -7.66
N LYS A 86 3.90 -19.53 -8.98
CA LYS A 86 5.12 -19.99 -9.69
C LYS A 86 6.22 -18.94 -9.69
N ILE A 87 5.90 -17.71 -9.30
CA ILE A 87 6.77 -16.53 -9.44
C ILE A 87 7.21 -16.03 -8.06
N MET A 88 6.30 -16.00 -7.09
CA MET A 88 6.57 -15.42 -5.78
C MET A 88 7.53 -16.27 -4.95
N PRO A 89 8.48 -15.66 -4.23
CA PRO A 89 9.43 -16.40 -3.40
C PRO A 89 8.83 -16.88 -2.06
N TYR A 90 7.76 -16.24 -1.61
CA TYR A 90 6.99 -16.64 -0.44
C TYR A 90 5.87 -17.61 -0.82
N LYS A 91 5.38 -18.37 0.16
CA LYS A 91 4.32 -19.35 -0.08
C LYS A 91 2.96 -18.67 -0.16
N ILE A 92 2.25 -18.91 -1.26
CA ILE A 92 0.82 -18.64 -1.38
C ILE A 92 0.09 -19.97 -1.11
N VAL A 93 -0.88 -19.96 -0.22
CA VAL A 93 -1.57 -21.15 0.30
C VAL A 93 -3.09 -20.98 0.22
N LYS A 94 -3.80 -22.12 0.12
CA LYS A 94 -5.26 -22.15 0.13
C LYS A 94 -5.77 -22.06 1.58
N ALA A 95 -6.62 -21.07 1.85
CA ALA A 95 -7.37 -20.99 3.09
C ALA A 95 -8.51 -22.02 3.14
N ASP A 96 -9.08 -22.24 4.32
CA ASP A 96 -10.15 -23.23 4.50
C ASP A 96 -11.41 -22.88 3.69
N ASN A 97 -11.68 -21.58 3.51
CA ASN A 97 -12.77 -21.06 2.67
C ASN A 97 -12.42 -21.02 1.16
N GLY A 98 -11.19 -21.37 0.77
CA GLY A 98 -10.70 -21.36 -0.61
C GLY A 98 -9.96 -20.09 -1.07
N ASP A 99 -9.79 -19.11 -0.20
CA ASP A 99 -9.10 -17.86 -0.54
C ASP A 99 -7.59 -18.02 -0.68
N ALA A 100 -6.98 -17.08 -1.42
CA ALA A 100 -5.54 -16.97 -1.54
C ALA A 100 -4.97 -16.30 -0.27
N TRP A 101 -4.33 -17.11 0.56
CA TRP A 101 -3.58 -16.65 1.74
C TRP A 101 -2.09 -16.79 1.50
N VAL A 102 -1.29 -16.30 2.44
CA VAL A 102 0.17 -16.43 2.42
C VAL A 102 0.65 -17.12 3.69
N GLU A 103 1.82 -17.76 3.62
CA GLU A 103 2.45 -18.39 4.78
C GLU A 103 3.85 -17.82 4.98
N ALA A 104 4.10 -17.25 6.17
CA ALA A 104 5.43 -16.86 6.63
C ALA A 104 5.66 -17.49 8.00
N LYS A 105 6.87 -18.01 8.24
CA LYS A 105 7.23 -18.69 9.51
C LYS A 105 6.26 -19.77 9.98
N GLY A 106 5.65 -20.48 9.03
CA GLY A 106 4.67 -21.53 9.30
C GLY A 106 3.29 -21.02 9.76
N GLN A 107 3.06 -19.71 9.77
CA GLN A 107 1.76 -19.11 10.07
C GLN A 107 1.07 -18.71 8.76
N LYS A 108 -0.18 -19.18 8.59
CA LYS A 108 -1.04 -18.76 7.49
C LYS A 108 -1.68 -17.42 7.84
N MET A 109 -1.64 -16.47 6.92
CA MET A 109 -2.19 -15.12 7.10
C MET A 109 -3.02 -14.73 5.87
N ALA A 110 -4.11 -14.03 6.13
CA ALA A 110 -4.93 -13.48 5.06
C ALA A 110 -4.27 -12.25 4.43
N ALA A 111 -4.51 -12.01 3.14
CA ALA A 111 -3.99 -10.82 2.47
C ALA A 111 -4.38 -9.49 3.18
N PRO A 112 -5.62 -9.31 3.70
CA PRO A 112 -5.98 -8.12 4.48
C PRO A 112 -5.12 -7.92 5.73
N GLN A 113 -4.76 -9.00 6.44
CA GLN A 113 -3.91 -8.94 7.63
C GLN A 113 -2.51 -8.42 7.28
N VAL A 114 -1.94 -8.87 6.17
CA VAL A 114 -0.62 -8.41 5.71
C VAL A 114 -0.68 -6.96 5.23
N SER A 115 -1.71 -6.59 4.46
CA SER A 115 -1.93 -5.20 4.03
C SER A 115 -2.18 -4.25 5.22
N ALA A 116 -2.78 -4.74 6.31
CA ALA A 116 -2.98 -3.96 7.52
C ALA A 116 -1.67 -3.49 8.15
N GLU A 117 -0.57 -4.25 8.06
CA GLU A 117 0.74 -3.79 8.57
C GLU A 117 1.26 -2.57 7.81
N VAL A 118 1.02 -2.49 6.50
CA VAL A 118 1.33 -1.30 5.69
C VAL A 118 0.46 -0.12 6.13
N LEU A 119 -0.85 -0.35 6.31
CA LEU A 119 -1.79 0.67 6.77
C LEU A 119 -1.46 1.17 8.17
N LYS A 120 -1.02 0.31 9.09
CA LYS A 120 -0.53 0.71 10.42
C LYS A 120 0.69 1.62 10.32
N LYS A 121 1.65 1.33 9.43
CA LYS A 121 2.80 2.23 9.20
C LYS A 121 2.35 3.58 8.63
N MET A 122 1.35 3.61 7.75
CA MET A 122 0.80 4.86 7.19
C MET A 122 0.07 5.67 8.27
N LYS A 123 -0.75 5.00 9.08
CA LYS A 123 -1.39 5.58 10.26
C LYS A 123 -0.37 6.18 11.21
N LYS A 124 0.66 5.41 11.61
CA LYS A 124 1.72 5.87 12.52
C LYS A 124 2.48 7.06 11.95
N THR A 125 2.77 7.05 10.66
CA THR A 125 3.39 8.19 9.95
C THR A 125 2.56 9.46 10.08
N ALA A 126 1.24 9.37 9.90
CA ALA A 126 0.35 10.51 10.10
C ALA A 126 0.24 10.93 11.57
N GLU A 127 0.17 9.98 12.51
CA GLU A 127 0.15 10.25 13.96
C GLU A 127 1.42 11.00 14.41
N ASP A 128 2.59 10.60 13.92
CA ASP A 128 3.86 11.24 14.25
C ASP A 128 3.95 12.67 13.71
N PHE A 129 3.38 12.92 12.54
CA PHE A 129 3.30 14.25 11.97
C PHE A 129 2.28 15.16 12.67
N LEU A 130 1.11 14.63 13.01
CA LEU A 130 0.01 15.39 13.61
C LEU A 130 0.18 15.59 15.12
N GLY A 131 0.93 14.71 15.80
CA GLY A 131 1.04 14.72 17.26
C GLY A 131 -0.23 14.27 17.99
N GLU A 132 -1.18 13.66 17.30
CA GLU A 132 -2.44 13.15 17.84
C GLU A 132 -2.84 11.79 17.23
N PRO A 133 -3.67 10.97 17.92
CA PRO A 133 -4.11 9.68 17.40
C PRO A 133 -4.99 9.80 16.14
N VAL A 134 -4.77 8.92 15.16
CA VAL A 134 -5.57 8.84 13.94
C VAL A 134 -6.46 7.61 13.98
N THR A 135 -7.77 7.80 13.77
CA THR A 135 -8.76 6.72 13.87
C THR A 135 -9.61 6.54 12.62
N ALA A 136 -9.52 7.43 11.64
CA ALA A 136 -10.33 7.40 10.43
C ALA A 136 -9.49 7.64 9.18
N ALA A 137 -9.83 6.95 8.09
CA ALA A 137 -9.12 7.10 6.82
C ALA A 137 -10.05 6.97 5.61
N VAL A 138 -9.62 7.57 4.50
CA VAL A 138 -10.05 7.23 3.14
C VAL A 138 -8.94 6.39 2.52
N ILE A 139 -9.27 5.21 2.00
CA ILE A 139 -8.30 4.25 1.45
C ILE A 139 -8.59 4.03 -0.03
N THR A 140 -7.54 3.99 -0.85
CA THR A 140 -7.66 3.87 -2.31
C THR A 140 -7.71 2.41 -2.79
N VAL A 141 -8.44 2.19 -3.88
CA VAL A 141 -8.46 0.93 -4.62
C VAL A 141 -8.42 1.19 -6.14
N PRO A 142 -7.89 0.26 -6.94
CA PRO A 142 -8.01 0.31 -8.40
C PRO A 142 -9.48 0.42 -8.80
N ALA A 143 -9.79 1.24 -9.81
CA ALA A 143 -11.17 1.46 -10.23
C ALA A 143 -11.85 0.15 -10.63
N TYR A 144 -11.09 -0.75 -11.27
CA TYR A 144 -11.58 -2.05 -11.73
C TYR A 144 -11.61 -3.16 -10.65
N PHE A 145 -11.39 -2.83 -9.37
CA PHE A 145 -11.57 -3.80 -8.28
C PHE A 145 -13.02 -4.30 -8.18
N ASN A 146 -13.15 -5.62 -8.06
CA ASN A 146 -14.42 -6.27 -7.77
C ASN A 146 -14.83 -6.10 -6.29
N ASP A 147 -16.06 -6.51 -5.98
CA ASP A 147 -16.66 -6.38 -4.65
C ASP A 147 -15.80 -7.05 -3.54
N ALA A 148 -15.30 -8.27 -3.78
CA ALA A 148 -14.47 -9.00 -2.82
C ALA A 148 -13.14 -8.28 -2.51
N GLN A 149 -12.53 -7.65 -3.52
CA GLN A 149 -11.28 -6.91 -3.37
C GLN A 149 -11.50 -5.60 -2.61
N ARG A 150 -12.62 -4.90 -2.86
CA ARG A 150 -13.02 -3.69 -2.13
C ARG A 150 -13.27 -4.00 -0.66
N GLN A 151 -14.06 -5.03 -0.38
CA GLN A 151 -14.36 -5.46 0.99
C GLN A 151 -13.09 -5.89 1.74
N ALA A 152 -12.25 -6.73 1.13
CA ALA A 152 -11.00 -7.17 1.73
C ALA A 152 -10.02 -6.01 2.02
N THR A 153 -10.05 -4.95 1.20
CA THR A 153 -9.26 -3.72 1.46
C THR A 153 -9.84 -2.91 2.62
N LYS A 154 -11.17 -2.81 2.72
CA LYS A 154 -11.86 -2.20 3.85
C LYS A 154 -11.57 -2.95 5.16
N ASP A 155 -11.55 -4.27 5.10
CA ASP A 155 -11.19 -5.15 6.23
C ASP A 155 -9.74 -4.92 6.67
N ALA A 156 -8.80 -4.75 5.74
CA ALA A 156 -7.41 -4.40 6.07
C ALA A 156 -7.34 -3.07 6.87
N GLY A 157 -8.14 -2.07 6.50
CA GLY A 157 -8.27 -0.83 7.25
C GLY A 157 -8.80 -1.05 8.67
N ARG A 158 -9.84 -1.88 8.82
CA ARG A 158 -10.39 -2.24 10.12
C ARG A 158 -9.36 -2.95 11.00
N ILE A 159 -8.63 -3.92 10.44
CA ILE A 159 -7.54 -4.64 11.14
C ILE A 159 -6.40 -3.69 11.56
N ALA A 160 -6.14 -2.64 10.77
CA ALA A 160 -5.16 -1.59 11.12
C ALA A 160 -5.67 -0.60 12.19
N GLY A 161 -6.88 -0.77 12.70
CA GLY A 161 -7.51 0.14 13.66
C GLY A 161 -7.88 1.49 13.04
N LEU A 162 -8.33 1.48 11.78
CA LEU A 162 -8.87 2.63 11.06
C LEU A 162 -10.35 2.39 10.75
N GLU A 163 -11.19 3.37 11.09
CA GLU A 163 -12.53 3.50 10.56
C GLU A 163 -12.45 3.99 9.11
N VAL A 164 -12.67 3.07 8.16
CA VAL A 164 -12.64 3.39 6.73
C VAL A 164 -13.90 4.17 6.37
N LYS A 165 -13.77 5.49 6.25
CA LYS A 165 -14.87 6.42 5.94
C LYS A 165 -15.33 6.35 4.49
N ARG A 166 -14.41 5.99 3.59
CA ARG A 166 -14.65 5.81 2.17
C ARG A 166 -13.57 4.92 1.56
N ILE A 167 -13.98 4.03 0.68
CA ILE A 167 -13.11 3.45 -0.34
C ILE A 167 -13.23 4.32 -1.60
N ILE A 168 -12.13 4.87 -2.07
CA ILE A 168 -12.10 5.74 -3.27
C ILE A 168 -11.33 5.06 -4.40
N ASN A 169 -11.80 5.22 -5.64
CA ASN A 169 -11.10 4.73 -6.81
C ASN A 169 -9.84 5.56 -7.08
N GLU A 170 -8.72 4.90 -7.40
CA GLU A 170 -7.41 5.53 -7.65
C GLU A 170 -7.47 6.64 -8.71
N PRO A 171 -8.05 6.41 -9.92
CA PRO A 171 -8.19 7.47 -10.93
C PRO A 171 -9.06 8.64 -10.47
N THR A 172 -10.11 8.36 -9.69
CA THR A 172 -11.01 9.37 -9.14
C THR A 172 -10.28 10.26 -8.13
N ALA A 173 -9.47 9.67 -7.25
CA ALA A 173 -8.63 10.41 -6.34
C ALA A 173 -7.61 11.28 -7.11
N ALA A 174 -6.96 10.74 -8.13
CA ALA A 174 -6.05 11.54 -8.96
C ALA A 174 -6.75 12.70 -9.68
N ALA A 175 -8.00 12.52 -10.11
CA ALA A 175 -8.82 13.58 -10.69
C ALA A 175 -9.12 14.69 -9.66
N LEU A 176 -9.47 14.35 -8.42
CA LEU A 176 -9.65 15.33 -7.34
C LEU A 176 -8.38 16.15 -7.09
N ALA A 177 -7.22 15.48 -7.02
CA ALA A 177 -5.93 16.15 -6.86
C ALA A 177 -5.59 17.08 -8.03
N TYR A 178 -5.96 16.70 -9.26
CA TYR A 178 -5.78 17.53 -10.44
C TYR A 178 -6.73 18.74 -10.45
N GLY A 179 -8.02 18.51 -10.20
CA GLY A 179 -9.09 19.48 -10.46
C GLY A 179 -9.27 20.55 -9.39
N LEU A 180 -8.76 20.34 -8.16
CA LEU A 180 -8.96 21.27 -7.04
C LEU A 180 -8.46 22.68 -7.36
N ASP A 181 -7.25 22.80 -7.91
CA ASP A 181 -6.57 24.07 -8.19
C ASP A 181 -6.91 24.66 -9.58
N LYS A 182 -7.60 23.92 -10.45
CA LYS A 182 -7.91 24.39 -11.81
C LYS A 182 -9.11 25.32 -11.79
N GLN A 183 -9.00 26.47 -12.46
CA GLN A 183 -10.09 27.41 -12.65
C GLN A 183 -10.61 27.33 -14.09
N GLY A 184 -11.93 27.40 -14.25
CA GLY A 184 -12.62 27.66 -15.51
C GLY A 184 -12.87 26.45 -16.42
N GLY A 185 -14.13 26.36 -16.84
CA GLY A 185 -14.66 25.57 -17.96
C GLY A 185 -14.84 24.08 -17.65
N ASP A 186 -15.93 23.52 -18.17
CA ASP A 186 -16.21 22.08 -18.22
C ASP A 186 -15.05 21.36 -18.94
N ARG A 187 -14.57 20.26 -18.36
CA ARG A 187 -13.44 19.48 -18.89
C ARG A 187 -13.70 18.00 -18.79
N THR A 188 -13.53 17.32 -19.90
CA THR A 188 -13.41 15.86 -19.89
C THR A 188 -11.95 15.46 -19.85
N ILE A 189 -11.55 14.67 -18.85
CA ILE A 189 -10.19 14.18 -18.68
C ILE A 189 -10.13 12.66 -18.82
N ALA A 190 -8.99 12.16 -19.28
CA ALA A 190 -8.67 10.74 -19.25
C ALA A 190 -7.54 10.50 -18.24
N VAL A 191 -7.83 9.74 -17.18
CA VAL A 191 -6.84 9.36 -16.17
C VAL A 191 -6.35 7.96 -16.48
N TYR A 192 -5.11 7.86 -16.97
CA TYR A 192 -4.40 6.61 -17.25
C TYR A 192 -3.50 6.29 -16.05
N ASP A 193 -3.88 5.29 -15.26
CA ASP A 193 -3.11 4.84 -14.10
C ASP A 193 -2.46 3.49 -14.38
N LEU A 194 -1.12 3.47 -14.49
CA LEU A 194 -0.35 2.23 -14.62
C LEU A 194 0.64 2.13 -13.46
N GLY A 195 0.23 1.37 -12.45
CA GLY A 195 0.97 1.18 -11.21
C GLY A 195 1.89 -0.05 -11.23
N GLY A 196 2.21 -0.54 -10.04
CA GLY A 196 3.06 -1.72 -9.84
C GLY A 196 2.38 -3.06 -10.16
N GLY A 197 1.05 -3.15 -10.05
CA GLY A 197 0.33 -4.40 -10.29
C GLY A 197 -1.04 -4.28 -10.96
N THR A 198 -1.54 -3.06 -11.11
CA THR A 198 -2.85 -2.77 -11.70
C THR A 198 -2.75 -1.67 -12.75
N PHE A 199 -3.69 -1.72 -13.68
CA PHE A 199 -3.90 -0.73 -14.71
C PHE A 199 -5.35 -0.29 -14.70
N ASP A 200 -5.60 1.01 -14.65
CA ASP A 200 -6.93 1.60 -14.77
C ASP A 200 -6.94 2.74 -15.81
N ILE A 201 -8.09 2.92 -16.46
CA ILE A 201 -8.43 4.06 -17.27
C ILE A 201 -9.83 4.55 -16.87
N SER A 202 -9.93 5.81 -16.49
CA SER A 202 -11.24 6.46 -16.26
C SER A 202 -11.39 7.71 -17.11
N ILE A 203 -12.57 7.87 -17.69
CA ILE A 203 -13.00 9.09 -18.36
C ILE A 203 -13.87 9.86 -17.38
N ILE A 204 -13.46 11.08 -17.04
CA ILE A 204 -14.05 11.87 -15.96
C ILE A 204 -14.38 13.24 -16.49
N GLU A 205 -15.61 13.68 -16.28
CA GLU A 205 -16.05 15.04 -16.54
C GLU A 205 -15.92 15.87 -15.26
N ILE A 206 -15.36 17.07 -15.40
CA ILE A 206 -15.17 18.04 -14.33
C ILE A 206 -15.89 19.30 -14.74
N ASP A 207 -17.02 19.55 -14.09
CA ASP A 207 -17.91 20.67 -14.38
C ASP A 207 -18.02 21.60 -13.18
N GLU A 208 -18.35 22.87 -13.44
CA GLU A 208 -18.61 23.86 -12.40
C GLU A 208 -20.07 24.33 -12.48
N VAL A 209 -20.91 23.77 -11.60
CA VAL A 209 -22.35 24.04 -11.57
C VAL A 209 -22.67 24.80 -10.29
N GLU A 210 -23.22 26.01 -10.43
CA GLU A 210 -23.60 26.88 -9.30
C GLU A 210 -22.46 27.21 -8.31
N GLY A 211 -21.20 27.14 -8.77
CA GLY A 211 -20.00 27.35 -7.94
C GLY A 211 -19.51 26.11 -7.22
N GLU A 212 -20.18 24.96 -7.39
CA GLU A 212 -19.73 23.65 -6.95
C GLU A 212 -19.03 22.89 -8.09
N LYS A 213 -17.86 22.33 -7.82
CA LYS A 213 -17.14 21.47 -8.77
C LYS A 213 -17.69 20.06 -8.68
N THR A 214 -18.26 19.57 -9.78
CA THR A 214 -18.73 18.19 -9.91
C THR A 214 -17.71 17.37 -10.67
N PHE A 215 -17.31 16.25 -10.09
CA PHE A 215 -16.45 15.25 -10.71
C PHE A 215 -17.31 14.03 -11.02
N GLU A 216 -17.64 13.80 -12.28
CA GLU A 216 -18.46 12.68 -12.72
C GLU A 216 -17.63 11.69 -13.53
N VAL A 217 -17.56 10.45 -13.04
CA VAL A 217 -16.93 9.36 -13.78
C VAL A 217 -17.90 8.88 -14.85
N LEU A 218 -17.62 9.17 -16.12
CA LEU A 218 -18.47 8.74 -17.24
C LEU A 218 -18.28 7.24 -17.54
N SER A 219 -17.04 6.78 -17.46
CA SER A 219 -16.70 5.37 -17.65
C SER A 219 -15.38 5.00 -17.01
N THR A 220 -15.24 3.71 -16.70
CA THR A 220 -13.97 3.15 -16.22
C THR A 220 -13.72 1.75 -16.79
N ASN A 221 -12.45 1.42 -16.99
CA ASN A 221 -12.01 0.11 -17.44
C ASN A 221 -10.57 -0.16 -16.94
N GLY A 222 -10.09 -1.40 -17.04
CA GLY A 222 -8.75 -1.71 -16.55
C GLY A 222 -8.38 -3.19 -16.59
N ASP A 223 -7.22 -3.48 -16.00
CA ASP A 223 -6.70 -4.83 -15.77
C ASP A 223 -6.06 -4.88 -14.38
N THR A 224 -6.69 -5.59 -13.45
CA THR A 224 -6.26 -5.69 -12.04
C THR A 224 -5.06 -6.63 -11.84
N HIS A 225 -4.47 -7.16 -12.92
CA HIS A 225 -3.26 -8.00 -12.89
C HIS A 225 -2.27 -7.62 -14.02
N LEU A 226 -2.21 -6.33 -14.35
CA LEU A 226 -1.24 -5.73 -15.27
C LEU A 226 -0.54 -4.55 -14.61
N GLY A 227 0.77 -4.63 -14.40
CA GLY A 227 1.54 -3.49 -13.87
C GLY A 227 3.03 -3.70 -13.95
N GLY A 228 3.80 -2.83 -13.28
CA GLY A 228 5.27 -2.85 -13.31
C GLY A 228 5.93 -4.17 -12.90
N GLU A 229 5.29 -4.97 -12.05
CA GLU A 229 5.73 -6.33 -11.70
C GLU A 229 5.74 -7.28 -12.92
N ASP A 230 4.82 -7.12 -13.87
CA ASP A 230 4.83 -7.89 -15.12
C ASP A 230 5.99 -7.47 -16.02
N PHE A 231 6.34 -6.18 -16.03
CA PHE A 231 7.50 -5.65 -16.77
C PHE A 231 8.80 -6.18 -16.17
N ASP A 232 8.90 -6.19 -14.84
CA ASP A 232 10.06 -6.76 -14.13
C ASP A 232 10.20 -8.24 -14.45
N ASN A 233 9.11 -9.00 -14.45
CA ASN A 233 9.12 -10.43 -14.79
C ASN A 233 9.60 -10.68 -16.23
N ARG A 234 9.29 -9.83 -17.21
CA ARG A 234 9.84 -9.95 -18.57
C ARG A 234 11.34 -9.73 -18.59
N MET A 235 11.84 -8.73 -17.85
CA MET A 235 13.26 -8.46 -17.72
C MET A 235 13.99 -9.60 -17.00
N ILE A 236 13.46 -10.09 -15.88
CA ILE A 236 14.02 -11.21 -15.11
C ILE A 236 14.15 -12.44 -16.00
N ASN A 237 13.08 -12.83 -16.71
CA ASN A 237 13.11 -14.00 -17.59
C ASN A 237 14.19 -13.88 -18.67
N TYR A 238 14.29 -12.70 -19.31
CA TYR A 238 15.35 -12.43 -20.28
C TYR A 238 16.76 -12.57 -19.66
N LEU A 239 16.99 -11.99 -18.47
CA LEU A 239 18.29 -12.05 -17.80
C LEU A 239 18.66 -13.48 -17.37
N VAL A 240 17.69 -14.27 -16.89
CA VAL A 240 17.94 -15.69 -16.57
C VAL A 240 18.30 -16.46 -17.83
N ASP A 241 17.58 -16.25 -18.94
CA ASP A 241 17.81 -16.99 -20.18
C ASP A 241 19.18 -16.63 -20.80
N GLU A 242 19.58 -15.36 -20.78
CA GLU A 242 20.92 -14.95 -21.21
C GLU A 242 22.01 -15.54 -20.29
N PHE A 243 21.80 -15.55 -18.97
CA PHE A 243 22.77 -16.15 -18.05
C PHE A 243 22.89 -17.66 -18.24
N LYS A 244 21.77 -18.35 -18.48
CA LYS A 244 21.78 -19.78 -18.78
C LYS A 244 22.49 -20.09 -20.09
N LYS A 245 22.33 -19.22 -21.10
CA LYS A 245 23.01 -19.35 -22.39
C LYS A 245 24.52 -19.11 -22.27
N ASP A 246 24.94 -18.14 -21.47
CA ASP A 246 26.36 -17.76 -21.32
C ASP A 246 27.12 -18.67 -20.34
N GLN A 247 26.50 -19.00 -19.20
CA GLN A 247 27.15 -19.73 -18.08
C GLN A 247 26.65 -21.17 -17.92
N GLY A 248 25.59 -21.58 -18.63
CA GLY A 248 25.02 -22.93 -18.53
C GLY A 248 24.20 -23.20 -17.26
N ILE A 249 23.93 -22.18 -16.44
CA ILE A 249 23.29 -22.31 -15.13
C ILE A 249 21.90 -21.65 -15.15
N ASP A 250 20.89 -22.36 -14.64
CA ASP A 250 19.53 -21.83 -14.51
C ASP A 250 19.32 -21.25 -13.10
N LEU A 251 19.30 -19.91 -13.01
CA LEU A 251 19.16 -19.20 -11.73
C LEU A 251 17.78 -19.37 -11.08
N ARG A 252 16.76 -19.84 -11.81
CA ARG A 252 15.40 -20.05 -11.26
C ARG A 252 15.36 -21.04 -10.09
N ASN A 253 16.37 -21.89 -9.97
CA ASN A 253 16.47 -22.89 -8.90
C ASN A 253 17.15 -22.33 -7.62
N ASP A 254 17.64 -21.08 -7.65
CA ASP A 254 18.33 -20.43 -6.55
C ASP A 254 17.52 -19.21 -6.07
N PRO A 255 16.76 -19.34 -4.96
CA PRO A 255 15.91 -18.26 -4.45
C PRO A 255 16.68 -16.98 -4.10
N LEU A 256 17.92 -17.10 -3.60
CA LEU A 256 18.75 -15.95 -3.24
C LEU A 256 19.20 -15.21 -4.51
N ALA A 257 19.60 -15.95 -5.54
CA ALA A 257 19.94 -15.37 -6.83
C ALA A 257 18.74 -14.68 -7.49
N MET A 258 17.56 -15.31 -7.47
CA MET A 258 16.34 -14.74 -8.05
C MET A 258 15.92 -13.45 -7.35
N GLN A 259 16.04 -13.36 -6.03
CA GLN A 259 15.71 -12.13 -5.29
C GLN A 259 16.65 -10.98 -5.67
N ARG A 260 17.97 -11.23 -5.75
CA ARG A 260 18.95 -10.23 -6.22
C ARG A 260 18.69 -9.82 -7.66
N LEU A 261 18.28 -10.78 -8.50
CA LEU A 261 17.97 -10.53 -9.90
C LEU A 261 16.71 -9.69 -10.05
N LYS A 262 15.68 -9.90 -9.22
CA LYS A 262 14.46 -9.07 -9.21
C LYS A 262 14.78 -7.61 -8.90
N GLU A 263 15.55 -7.35 -7.85
CA GLU A 263 15.97 -5.98 -7.48
C GLU A 263 16.80 -5.31 -8.59
N ALA A 264 17.72 -6.05 -9.20
CA ALA A 264 18.53 -5.55 -10.30
C ALA A 264 17.72 -5.29 -11.58
N ALA A 265 16.73 -6.15 -11.88
CA ALA A 265 15.84 -6.00 -13.01
C ALA A 265 14.92 -4.78 -12.87
N GLU A 266 14.31 -4.58 -11.69
CA GLU A 266 13.50 -3.40 -11.38
C GLU A 266 14.34 -2.13 -11.53
N LYS A 267 15.55 -2.12 -10.94
CA LYS A 267 16.48 -0.98 -11.04
C LYS A 267 16.85 -0.68 -12.49
N ALA A 268 17.20 -1.71 -13.27
CA ALA A 268 17.53 -1.55 -14.69
C ALA A 268 16.35 -1.01 -15.51
N LYS A 269 15.12 -1.50 -15.25
CA LYS A 269 13.90 -0.98 -15.88
C LYS A 269 13.70 0.51 -15.58
N ILE A 270 13.88 0.91 -14.33
CA ILE A 270 13.74 2.32 -13.90
C ILE A 270 14.82 3.19 -14.57
N GLU A 271 16.09 2.77 -14.54
CA GLU A 271 17.20 3.50 -15.18
C GLU A 271 16.98 3.69 -16.68
N LEU A 272 16.43 2.69 -17.38
CA LEU A 272 16.12 2.77 -18.81
C LEU A 272 15.00 3.76 -19.16
N SER A 273 14.26 4.26 -18.16
CA SER A 273 13.28 5.34 -18.38
C SER A 273 13.95 6.68 -18.66
N SER A 274 15.21 6.88 -18.24
CA SER A 274 16.00 8.09 -18.52
C SER A 274 17.20 7.79 -19.43
N ALA A 275 17.92 6.70 -19.20
CA ALA A 275 19.07 6.27 -19.99
C ALA A 275 18.66 5.42 -21.22
N GLN A 276 19.53 5.36 -22.23
CA GLN A 276 19.33 4.49 -23.41
C GLN A 276 19.86 3.06 -23.18
N GLN A 277 20.71 2.87 -22.18
CA GLN A 277 21.33 1.60 -21.83
C GLN A 277 21.68 1.59 -20.34
N THR A 278 21.66 0.40 -19.73
CA THR A 278 22.17 0.12 -18.39
C THR A 278 22.94 -1.21 -18.38
N ASP A 279 23.68 -1.45 -17.31
CA ASP A 279 24.48 -2.64 -17.06
C ASP A 279 23.93 -3.37 -15.82
N VAL A 280 23.37 -4.58 -16.03
CA VAL A 280 22.98 -5.47 -14.92
C VAL A 280 24.22 -6.24 -14.47
N ASN A 281 24.85 -5.74 -13.40
CA ASN A 281 26.08 -6.29 -12.84
C ASN A 281 25.84 -6.89 -11.45
N LEU A 282 25.75 -8.21 -11.37
CA LEU A 282 25.59 -8.97 -10.13
C LEU A 282 26.81 -9.86 -9.89
N PRO A 283 27.79 -9.40 -9.11
CA PRO A 283 28.94 -10.23 -8.76
C PRO A 283 28.52 -11.33 -7.77
N TYR A 284 29.14 -12.51 -7.89
CA TYR A 284 28.87 -13.65 -7.01
C TYR A 284 27.38 -14.00 -6.98
N ILE A 285 26.73 -14.03 -8.15
CA ILE A 285 25.29 -14.31 -8.24
C ILE A 285 24.98 -15.76 -7.90
N THR A 286 25.88 -16.67 -8.25
CA THR A 286 25.83 -18.09 -7.90
C THR A 286 27.24 -18.70 -7.98
N ALA A 287 27.41 -19.99 -7.75
CA ALA A 287 28.68 -20.71 -7.91
C ALA A 287 28.46 -22.10 -8.53
N ASP A 288 29.47 -22.60 -9.24
CA ASP A 288 29.52 -23.98 -9.75
C ASP A 288 30.84 -24.66 -9.36
N ALA A 289 31.10 -25.85 -9.92
CA ALA A 289 32.33 -26.62 -9.67
C ALA A 289 33.62 -25.89 -10.12
N THR A 290 33.51 -24.87 -10.98
CA THR A 290 34.63 -24.06 -11.47
C THR A 290 34.86 -22.78 -10.64
N GLY A 291 33.94 -22.47 -9.72
CA GLY A 291 34.03 -21.34 -8.81
C GLY A 291 32.84 -20.39 -8.89
N PRO A 292 32.96 -19.20 -8.28
CA PRO A 292 31.88 -18.21 -8.30
C PRO A 292 31.61 -17.65 -9.69
N LYS A 293 30.34 -17.32 -9.95
CA LYS A 293 29.85 -16.76 -11.20
C LYS A 293 29.31 -15.35 -11.00
N HIS A 294 29.39 -14.56 -12.05
CA HIS A 294 28.97 -13.16 -12.07
C HIS A 294 28.03 -12.96 -13.26
N MET A 295 26.96 -12.19 -13.08
CA MET A 295 26.15 -11.72 -14.20
C MET A 295 26.62 -10.33 -14.59
N ASN A 296 26.94 -10.12 -15.87
CA ASN A 296 27.22 -8.81 -16.43
C ASN A 296 26.55 -8.71 -17.80
N VAL A 297 25.33 -8.17 -17.83
CA VAL A 297 24.51 -8.08 -19.04
C VAL A 297 24.17 -6.62 -19.32
N LYS A 298 24.55 -6.16 -20.52
CA LYS A 298 24.12 -4.86 -21.05
C LYS A 298 22.69 -4.95 -21.57
N VAL A 299 21.84 -4.05 -21.11
CA VAL A 299 20.44 -3.96 -21.56
C VAL A 299 20.20 -2.58 -22.13
N THR A 300 19.68 -2.52 -23.36
CA THR A 300 19.28 -1.26 -24.00
C THR A 300 17.79 -0.99 -23.78
N ARG A 301 17.38 0.28 -23.88
CA ARG A 301 15.95 0.66 -23.85
C ARG A 301 15.17 -0.08 -24.93
N ALA A 302 15.70 -0.13 -26.15
CA ALA A 302 15.09 -0.85 -27.26
C ALA A 302 14.87 -2.34 -26.95
N LYS A 303 15.79 -2.97 -26.21
CA LYS A 303 15.62 -4.36 -25.78
C LYS A 303 14.52 -4.50 -24.73
N LEU A 304 14.46 -3.61 -23.74
CA LEU A 304 13.36 -3.57 -22.77
C LEU A 304 12.02 -3.38 -23.48
N GLU A 305 11.91 -2.38 -24.36
CA GLU A 305 10.69 -2.09 -25.13
C GLU A 305 10.21 -3.32 -25.92
N ALA A 306 11.13 -4.02 -26.60
CA ALA A 306 10.80 -5.26 -27.31
C ALA A 306 10.31 -6.41 -26.40
N LEU A 307 10.69 -6.42 -25.12
CA LEU A 307 10.27 -7.45 -24.16
C LEU A 307 8.88 -7.19 -23.56
N VAL A 308 8.42 -5.92 -23.57
CA VAL A 308 7.21 -5.48 -22.86
C VAL A 308 6.18 -4.78 -23.76
N GLU A 309 6.45 -4.67 -25.06
CA GLU A 309 5.54 -4.03 -26.02
C GLU A 309 4.12 -4.61 -25.95
N ASP A 310 3.99 -5.93 -25.80
CA ASP A 310 2.69 -6.59 -25.69
C ASP A 310 1.92 -6.17 -24.43
N LEU A 311 2.63 -5.91 -23.31
CA LEU A 311 2.02 -5.41 -22.08
C LEU A 311 1.51 -3.98 -22.23
N VAL A 312 2.27 -3.12 -22.93
CA VAL A 312 1.84 -1.74 -23.24
C VAL A 312 0.68 -1.74 -24.23
N GLN A 313 0.66 -2.64 -25.21
CA GLN A 313 -0.47 -2.76 -26.13
C GLN A 313 -1.75 -3.23 -25.44
N ARG A 314 -1.62 -4.14 -24.46
CA ARG A 314 -2.75 -4.60 -23.64
C ARG A 314 -3.45 -3.47 -22.88
N SER A 315 -2.73 -2.43 -22.47
CA SER A 315 -3.36 -1.29 -21.79
C SER A 315 -4.11 -0.34 -22.74
N LEU A 316 -3.86 -0.39 -24.06
CA LEU A 316 -4.56 0.49 -25.03
C LEU A 316 -5.98 0.00 -25.38
N GLU A 317 -6.29 -1.28 -25.19
CA GLU A 317 -7.63 -1.79 -25.51
C GLU A 317 -8.70 -1.29 -24.52
N PRO A 318 -8.47 -1.30 -23.18
CA PRO A 318 -9.38 -0.68 -22.22
C PRO A 318 -9.66 0.80 -22.51
N LEU A 319 -8.70 1.55 -23.07
CA LEU A 319 -8.90 2.97 -23.45
C LEU A 319 -10.00 3.11 -24.50
N LYS A 320 -10.03 2.24 -25.51
CA LYS A 320 -11.06 2.25 -26.56
C LYS A 320 -12.42 1.92 -25.98
N VAL A 321 -12.48 0.94 -25.07
CA VAL A 321 -13.72 0.52 -24.41
C VAL A 321 -14.25 1.64 -23.52
N ALA A 322 -13.39 2.29 -22.73
CA ALA A 322 -13.80 3.40 -21.87
C ALA A 322 -14.33 4.59 -22.68
N LEU A 323 -13.66 4.97 -23.77
CA LEU A 323 -14.17 6.03 -24.66
C LEU A 323 -15.52 5.66 -25.29
N ALA A 324 -15.67 4.42 -25.77
CA ALA A 324 -16.92 3.96 -26.35
C ALA A 324 -18.06 3.90 -25.31
N ASP A 325 -17.76 3.48 -24.09
CA ASP A 325 -18.73 3.44 -22.98
C ASP A 325 -19.17 4.85 -22.55
N ALA A 326 -18.28 5.84 -22.65
CA ALA A 326 -18.59 7.24 -22.39
C ALA A 326 -19.30 7.94 -23.57
N ASP A 327 -19.48 7.26 -24.70
CA ASP A 327 -19.95 7.84 -25.98
C ASP A 327 -19.09 9.03 -26.45
N LEU A 328 -17.78 8.95 -26.24
CA LEU A 328 -16.82 9.99 -26.58
C LEU A 328 -15.76 9.52 -27.57
N SER A 329 -15.22 10.47 -28.32
CA SER A 329 -14.04 10.27 -29.15
C SER A 329 -12.80 10.81 -28.44
N VAL A 330 -11.63 10.44 -28.98
CA VAL A 330 -10.34 10.99 -28.52
C VAL A 330 -10.30 12.52 -28.55
N ASN A 331 -11.00 13.16 -29.49
CA ASN A 331 -10.99 14.61 -29.64
C ASN A 331 -11.76 15.35 -28.54
N ASP A 332 -12.66 14.65 -27.86
CA ASP A 332 -13.47 15.20 -26.77
C ASP A 332 -12.68 15.25 -25.44
N ILE A 333 -11.58 14.50 -25.36
CA ILE A 333 -10.70 14.50 -24.19
C ILE A 333 -9.87 15.78 -24.15
N THR A 334 -10.08 16.59 -23.11
CA THR A 334 -9.41 17.87 -22.87
C THR A 334 -7.99 17.69 -22.35
N ASP A 335 -7.82 16.90 -21.28
CA ASP A 335 -6.52 16.63 -20.67
C ASP A 335 -6.31 15.11 -20.48
N VAL A 336 -5.08 14.64 -20.71
CA VAL A 336 -4.66 13.27 -20.42
C VAL A 336 -3.73 13.29 -19.22
N ILE A 337 -4.06 12.53 -18.18
CA ILE A 337 -3.32 12.50 -16.92
C ILE A 337 -2.68 11.12 -16.78
N LEU A 338 -1.37 11.09 -16.47
CA LEU A 338 -0.64 9.87 -16.18
C LEU A 338 -0.43 9.73 -14.67
N VAL A 339 -0.82 8.58 -14.14
CA VAL A 339 -0.68 8.22 -12.72
C VAL A 339 0.02 6.87 -12.61
N GLY A 340 0.74 6.63 -11.52
CA GLY A 340 1.47 5.40 -11.28
C GLY A 340 2.88 5.41 -11.90
N GLY A 341 3.87 4.94 -11.13
CA GLY A 341 5.28 5.02 -11.50
C GLY A 341 5.66 4.31 -12.81
N GLN A 342 4.89 3.32 -13.26
CA GLN A 342 5.18 2.61 -14.52
C GLN A 342 4.85 3.46 -15.76
N THR A 343 4.09 4.56 -15.62
CA THR A 343 3.89 5.56 -16.68
C THR A 343 5.12 6.44 -16.94
N ARG A 344 6.17 6.36 -16.10
CA ARG A 344 7.45 7.05 -16.34
C ARG A 344 8.22 6.45 -17.53
N MET A 345 7.86 5.24 -17.98
CA MET A 345 8.49 4.60 -19.14
C MET A 345 8.17 5.39 -20.44
N PRO A 346 9.18 5.82 -21.21
CA PRO A 346 8.96 6.63 -22.42
C PRO A 346 8.05 5.99 -23.47
N MET A 347 8.11 4.65 -23.63
CA MET A 347 7.22 3.93 -24.54
C MET A 347 5.75 4.03 -24.14
N VAL A 348 5.44 3.97 -22.83
CA VAL A 348 4.07 4.12 -22.32
C VAL A 348 3.56 5.53 -22.66
N GLN A 349 4.32 6.57 -22.30
CA GLN A 349 3.96 7.96 -22.60
C GLN A 349 3.73 8.19 -24.08
N LYS A 350 4.65 7.68 -24.92
CA LYS A 350 4.55 7.78 -26.37
C LYS A 350 3.30 7.09 -26.92
N LYS A 351 3.00 5.87 -26.46
CA LYS A 351 1.83 5.11 -26.92
C LYS A 351 0.51 5.76 -26.51
N VAL A 352 0.46 6.31 -25.30
CA VAL A 352 -0.71 7.08 -24.82
C VAL A 352 -0.86 8.38 -25.63
N ALA A 353 0.23 9.12 -25.87
CA ALA A 353 0.20 10.34 -26.66
C ALA A 353 -0.20 10.08 -28.13
N GLU A 354 0.30 9.00 -28.72
CA GLU A 354 -0.11 8.54 -30.06
C GLU A 354 -1.60 8.18 -30.11
N PHE A 355 -2.12 7.51 -29.08
CA PHE A 355 -3.53 7.13 -29.00
C PHE A 355 -4.45 8.34 -28.88
N PHE A 356 -4.13 9.29 -27.98
CA PHE A 356 -4.95 10.47 -27.76
C PHE A 356 -4.67 11.63 -28.73
N GLY A 357 -3.62 11.52 -29.55
CA GLY A 357 -3.17 12.62 -30.42
C GLY A 357 -2.76 13.88 -29.64
N LYS A 358 -2.42 13.75 -28.35
CA LYS A 358 -2.17 14.85 -27.41
C LYS A 358 -1.14 14.44 -26.37
N GLU A 359 -0.27 15.38 -26.00
CA GLU A 359 0.70 15.18 -24.93
C GLU A 359 0.02 15.11 -23.55
N PRO A 360 0.35 14.11 -22.72
CA PRO A 360 -0.13 14.07 -21.35
C PRO A 360 0.40 15.22 -20.50
N ARG A 361 -0.36 15.53 -19.45
CA ARG A 361 -0.01 16.55 -18.46
C ARG A 361 1.27 16.17 -17.71
N LYS A 362 2.06 17.19 -17.38
CA LYS A 362 3.34 17.07 -16.64
C LYS A 362 3.30 17.75 -15.28
N ASP A 363 2.20 18.42 -14.95
CA ASP A 363 1.96 19.14 -13.70
C ASP A 363 1.23 18.28 -12.65
N VAL A 364 1.13 16.97 -12.86
CA VAL A 364 0.58 15.99 -11.91
C VAL A 364 1.72 15.06 -11.47
N ASN A 365 1.89 14.90 -10.15
CA ASN A 365 2.87 13.95 -9.62
C ASN A 365 2.28 12.53 -9.63
N PRO A 366 2.79 11.61 -10.47
CA PRO A 366 2.20 10.28 -10.64
C PRO A 366 2.31 9.38 -9.40
N ASP A 367 3.17 9.71 -8.43
CA ASP A 367 3.39 8.91 -7.22
C ASP A 367 2.62 9.45 -5.99
N GLU A 368 2.04 10.65 -6.09
CA GLU A 368 1.43 11.36 -4.94
C GLU A 368 -0.03 11.78 -5.19
N ALA A 369 -0.45 11.96 -6.45
CA ALA A 369 -1.77 12.49 -6.79
C ALA A 369 -2.92 11.67 -6.17
N VAL A 370 -2.78 10.35 -6.11
CA VAL A 370 -3.80 9.47 -5.54
C VAL A 370 -3.97 9.71 -4.03
N ALA A 371 -2.88 9.76 -3.26
CA ALA A 371 -2.95 10.02 -1.82
C ALA A 371 -3.49 11.43 -1.52
N VAL A 372 -3.05 12.42 -2.31
CA VAL A 372 -3.55 13.80 -2.24
C VAL A 372 -5.07 13.83 -2.44
N GLY A 373 -5.59 13.15 -3.47
CA GLY A 373 -7.02 13.05 -3.74
C GLY A 373 -7.79 12.36 -2.63
N ALA A 374 -7.24 11.30 -2.06
CA ALA A 374 -7.84 10.61 -0.92
C ALA A 374 -7.94 11.54 0.32
N ALA A 375 -6.94 12.40 0.56
CA ALA A 375 -6.99 13.38 1.63
C ALA A 375 -8.04 14.48 1.37
N VAL A 376 -8.17 14.94 0.12
CA VAL A 376 -9.24 15.86 -0.29
C VAL A 376 -10.62 15.24 -0.04
N GLN A 377 -10.82 13.97 -0.41
CA GLN A 377 -12.05 13.24 -0.11
C GLN A 377 -12.32 13.15 1.40
N GLY A 378 -11.28 12.92 2.21
CA GLY A 378 -11.39 12.97 3.67
C GLY A 378 -11.87 14.34 4.16
N GLY A 379 -11.33 15.42 3.59
CA GLY A 379 -11.77 16.80 3.83
C GLY A 379 -13.23 17.06 3.47
N VAL A 380 -13.71 16.51 2.35
CA VAL A 380 -15.13 16.61 1.93
C VAL A 380 -16.04 15.90 2.96
N LEU A 381 -15.66 14.71 3.41
CA LEU A 381 -16.44 13.95 4.41
C LEU A 381 -16.44 14.61 5.79
N ALA A 382 -15.37 15.34 6.13
CA ALA A 382 -15.28 16.13 7.36
C ALA A 382 -16.00 17.49 7.26
N GLY A 383 -16.41 17.91 6.05
CA GLY A 383 -16.95 19.26 5.78
C GLY A 383 -15.89 20.37 5.82
N GLU A 384 -14.60 20.01 5.78
CA GLU A 384 -13.46 20.95 5.70
C GLU A 384 -13.26 21.45 4.26
N VAL A 385 -13.52 20.60 3.27
CA VAL A 385 -13.55 20.96 1.84
C VAL A 385 -15.01 21.10 1.41
N LYS A 386 -15.37 22.27 0.89
CA LYS A 386 -16.72 22.60 0.43
C LYS A 386 -16.76 22.64 -1.09
N ASP A 387 -17.97 22.66 -1.64
CA ASP A 387 -18.23 22.93 -3.05
C ASP A 387 -17.56 21.91 -4.00
N VAL A 388 -17.45 20.66 -3.54
CA VAL A 388 -16.96 19.51 -4.31
C VAL A 388 -17.97 18.38 -4.22
N LEU A 389 -18.51 17.97 -5.37
CA LEU A 389 -19.39 16.83 -5.53
C LEU A 389 -18.67 15.75 -6.34
N LEU A 390 -18.76 14.50 -5.90
CA LEU A 390 -18.16 13.37 -6.59
C LEU A 390 -19.24 12.33 -6.93
N LEU A 391 -19.36 12.02 -8.21
CA LEU A 391 -20.24 11.00 -8.77
C LEU A 391 -19.38 9.91 -9.40
N ASP A 392 -19.18 8.81 -8.68
CA ASP A 392 -18.41 7.65 -9.17
C ASP A 392 -19.35 6.58 -9.75
N VAL A 393 -18.81 5.53 -10.35
CA VAL A 393 -19.56 4.46 -11.02
C VAL A 393 -19.10 3.05 -10.62
N THR A 394 -19.95 2.05 -10.86
CA THR A 394 -19.53 0.64 -10.79
C THR A 394 -18.77 0.19 -12.04
N PRO A 395 -17.60 -0.45 -11.93
CA PRO A 395 -16.79 -0.83 -13.10
C PRO A 395 -17.34 -2.02 -13.89
N LEU A 396 -18.24 -2.80 -13.30
CA LEU A 396 -18.71 -4.08 -13.84
C LEU A 396 -20.22 -4.23 -13.62
N SER A 397 -20.89 -4.85 -14.58
CA SER A 397 -22.31 -5.16 -14.46
C SER A 397 -22.55 -6.18 -13.34
N LEU A 398 -23.62 -5.96 -12.58
CA LEU A 398 -24.07 -6.83 -11.50
C LEU A 398 -25.38 -7.48 -11.90
N GLY A 399 -25.48 -8.79 -11.68
CA GLY A 399 -26.63 -9.56 -12.12
C GLY A 399 -26.80 -10.87 -11.37
N ILE A 400 -27.78 -11.64 -11.80
CA ILE A 400 -28.02 -13.00 -11.29
C ILE A 400 -27.98 -14.03 -12.41
N GLU A 401 -27.65 -15.27 -12.04
CA GLU A 401 -27.85 -16.43 -12.91
C GLU A 401 -29.35 -16.75 -13.00
N THR A 402 -29.86 -16.86 -14.23
CA THR A 402 -31.22 -17.31 -14.50
C THR A 402 -31.24 -18.64 -15.26
N MET A 403 -32.43 -19.22 -15.41
CA MET A 403 -32.63 -20.51 -16.07
C MET A 403 -31.93 -20.55 -17.44
N GLY A 404 -31.11 -21.58 -17.66
CA GLY A 404 -30.30 -21.73 -18.87
C GLY A 404 -28.84 -21.30 -18.71
N GLY A 405 -28.39 -20.95 -17.50
CA GLY A 405 -26.99 -20.59 -17.22
C GLY A 405 -26.60 -19.22 -17.78
N VAL A 406 -27.58 -18.31 -17.89
CA VAL A 406 -27.42 -16.98 -18.48
C VAL A 406 -27.33 -15.94 -17.36
N MET A 407 -26.44 -14.97 -17.50
CA MET A 407 -26.40 -13.82 -16.60
C MET A 407 -27.46 -12.81 -17.03
N THR A 408 -28.37 -12.48 -16.11
CA THR A 408 -29.32 -11.38 -16.26
C THR A 408 -28.83 -10.20 -15.43
N LYS A 409 -28.47 -9.11 -16.11
CA LYS A 409 -27.94 -7.90 -15.47
C LYS A 409 -29.07 -7.09 -14.85
N LEU A 410 -28.86 -6.58 -13.64
CA LEU A 410 -29.77 -5.67 -12.93
C LEU A 410 -29.19 -4.26 -12.84
N ILE A 411 -27.87 -4.17 -12.67
CA ILE A 411 -27.12 -2.90 -12.71
C ILE A 411 -26.06 -3.08 -13.81
N GLU A 412 -26.06 -2.21 -14.81
CA GLU A 412 -25.05 -2.23 -15.88
C GLU A 412 -23.75 -1.60 -15.38
N LYS A 413 -22.61 -1.97 -15.99
CA LYS A 413 -21.34 -1.26 -15.77
C LYS A 413 -21.48 0.24 -16.08
N ASN A 414 -20.65 1.04 -15.44
CA ASN A 414 -20.65 2.51 -15.48
C ASN A 414 -21.94 3.16 -14.95
N THR A 415 -22.79 2.44 -14.23
CA THR A 415 -23.91 3.05 -13.50
C THR A 415 -23.37 3.84 -12.30
N THR A 416 -23.78 5.11 -12.16
CA THR A 416 -23.43 5.98 -11.04
C THR A 416 -23.81 5.36 -9.69
N ILE A 417 -22.93 5.50 -8.69
CA ILE A 417 -23.13 4.99 -7.33
C ILE A 417 -23.23 6.14 -6.31
N PRO A 418 -24.02 5.98 -5.24
CA PRO A 418 -24.83 4.81 -4.88
C PRO A 418 -26.07 4.61 -5.77
N THR A 419 -26.50 3.36 -5.98
CA THR A 419 -27.67 3.05 -6.81
C THR A 419 -28.45 1.84 -6.30
N LYS A 420 -29.73 1.76 -6.64
CA LYS A 420 -30.61 0.63 -6.31
C LYS A 420 -31.35 0.15 -7.55
N ALA A 421 -31.30 -1.16 -7.79
CA ALA A 421 -32.10 -1.83 -8.80
C ALA A 421 -32.95 -2.92 -8.14
N ASN A 422 -34.16 -3.14 -8.65
CA ASN A 422 -34.97 -4.28 -8.24
C ASN A 422 -35.58 -4.96 -9.46
N GLN A 423 -35.75 -6.27 -9.36
CA GLN A 423 -36.42 -7.06 -10.37
C GLN A 423 -37.18 -8.21 -9.73
N VAL A 424 -38.39 -8.47 -10.24
CA VAL A 424 -39.22 -9.59 -9.78
C VAL A 424 -38.92 -10.82 -10.63
N PHE A 425 -38.48 -11.88 -9.95
CA PHE A 425 -38.28 -13.22 -10.48
C PHE A 425 -39.37 -14.16 -9.96
N SER A 426 -39.37 -15.40 -10.45
CA SER A 426 -40.33 -16.42 -10.04
C SER A 426 -39.69 -17.80 -9.99
N THR A 427 -40.43 -18.80 -9.49
CA THR A 427 -39.98 -20.20 -9.43
C THR A 427 -39.89 -20.82 -10.82
N ALA A 428 -38.88 -21.68 -11.01
CA ALA A 428 -38.65 -22.43 -12.23
C ALA A 428 -39.44 -23.76 -12.26
N GLU A 429 -39.86 -24.26 -11.10
CA GLU A 429 -40.54 -25.55 -10.94
C GLU A 429 -41.86 -25.43 -10.14
N ASP A 430 -42.77 -26.38 -10.37
CA ASP A 430 -44.02 -26.48 -9.62
C ASP A 430 -43.76 -26.86 -8.16
N ASN A 431 -44.40 -26.16 -7.23
CA ASN A 431 -44.27 -26.36 -5.78
C ASN A 431 -42.82 -26.20 -5.25
N GLN A 432 -41.99 -25.42 -5.93
CA GLN A 432 -40.63 -25.09 -5.50
C GLN A 432 -40.67 -24.35 -4.14
N SER A 433 -40.08 -24.97 -3.11
CA SER A 433 -40.10 -24.47 -1.73
C SER A 433 -38.98 -23.47 -1.40
N ALA A 434 -37.97 -23.37 -2.27
CA ALA A 434 -36.85 -22.44 -2.14
C ALA A 434 -36.32 -21.99 -3.50
N VAL A 435 -35.89 -20.73 -3.61
CA VAL A 435 -35.22 -20.17 -4.80
C VAL A 435 -33.78 -19.81 -4.46
N THR A 436 -32.84 -20.35 -5.23
CA THR A 436 -31.42 -20.00 -5.15
C THR A 436 -31.15 -18.76 -5.99
N ILE A 437 -30.56 -17.74 -5.39
CA ILE A 437 -30.11 -16.53 -6.05
C ILE A 437 -28.59 -16.58 -6.11
N HIS A 438 -28.07 -16.70 -7.32
CA HIS A 438 -26.64 -16.69 -7.60
C HIS A 438 -26.26 -15.34 -8.19
N VAL A 439 -25.50 -14.55 -7.43
CA VAL A 439 -25.10 -13.18 -7.76
C VAL A 439 -23.76 -13.21 -8.48
N LEU A 440 -23.66 -12.51 -9.60
CA LEU A 440 -22.46 -12.46 -10.44
C LEU A 440 -22.09 -11.03 -10.81
N GLN A 441 -20.81 -10.85 -11.13
CA GLN A 441 -20.24 -9.62 -11.66
C GLN A 441 -19.47 -9.89 -12.95
N GLY A 442 -19.77 -9.15 -14.02
CA GLY A 442 -19.08 -9.26 -15.30
C GLY A 442 -19.95 -9.00 -16.53
N GLU A 443 -19.30 -9.03 -17.70
CA GLU A 443 -19.91 -8.64 -19.00
C GLU A 443 -20.24 -9.83 -19.91
N ARG A 444 -19.97 -11.07 -19.48
CA ARG A 444 -20.19 -12.27 -20.30
C ARG A 444 -21.66 -12.68 -20.22
N LYS A 445 -22.22 -13.17 -21.32
CA LYS A 445 -23.63 -13.63 -21.37
C LYS A 445 -23.88 -14.90 -20.57
N GLN A 446 -22.92 -15.82 -20.53
CA GLN A 446 -23.02 -17.08 -19.79
C GLN A 446 -22.51 -16.88 -18.37
N ALA A 447 -23.29 -17.30 -17.37
CA ALA A 447 -23.01 -17.09 -15.96
C ALA A 447 -21.64 -17.66 -15.55
N MET A 448 -21.28 -18.85 -16.04
CA MET A 448 -20.01 -19.53 -15.71
C MET A 448 -18.74 -18.77 -16.10
N TYR A 449 -18.82 -17.75 -16.97
CA TYR A 449 -17.68 -16.93 -17.37
C TYR A 449 -17.60 -15.57 -16.66
N ASN A 450 -18.51 -15.31 -15.72
CA ASN A 450 -18.49 -14.13 -14.87
C ASN A 450 -18.01 -14.51 -13.46
N LYS A 451 -17.61 -13.51 -12.67
CA LYS A 451 -17.19 -13.74 -11.30
C LYS A 451 -18.43 -13.99 -10.44
N SER A 452 -18.53 -15.18 -9.86
CA SER A 452 -19.50 -15.46 -8.80
C SER A 452 -19.15 -14.64 -7.57
N LEU A 453 -20.09 -13.82 -7.09
CA LEU A 453 -19.94 -13.08 -5.84
C LEU A 453 -20.48 -13.89 -4.65
N GLY A 454 -21.59 -14.61 -4.84
CA GLY A 454 -22.15 -15.50 -3.83
C GLY A 454 -23.49 -16.11 -4.23
N GLN A 455 -23.95 -17.08 -3.43
CA GLN A 455 -25.23 -17.75 -3.62
C GLN A 455 -25.98 -17.81 -2.29
N PHE A 456 -27.28 -17.59 -2.32
CA PHE A 456 -28.13 -17.74 -1.14
C PHE A 456 -29.52 -18.24 -1.52
N ASN A 457 -30.16 -18.94 -0.58
CA ASN A 457 -31.48 -19.52 -0.76
C ASN A 457 -32.53 -18.68 -0.03
N LEU A 458 -33.57 -18.27 -0.76
CA LEU A 458 -34.81 -17.80 -0.15
C LEU A 458 -35.72 -19.01 0.06
N GLU A 459 -35.83 -19.46 1.31
CA GLU A 459 -36.60 -20.64 1.69
C GLU A 459 -38.02 -20.31 2.17
N GLY A 460 -38.88 -21.34 2.18
CA GLY A 460 -40.21 -21.27 2.76
C GLY A 460 -41.22 -20.56 1.87
N ILE A 461 -41.04 -20.70 0.55
CA ILE A 461 -41.99 -20.31 -0.49
C ILE A 461 -43.17 -21.29 -0.45
N ASN A 462 -44.40 -20.75 -0.50
CA ASN A 462 -45.61 -21.57 -0.51
C ASN A 462 -45.71 -22.39 -1.80
N ALA A 463 -46.27 -23.60 -1.70
CA ALA A 463 -46.52 -24.45 -2.85
C ALA A 463 -47.46 -23.76 -3.85
N ALA A 464 -46.96 -23.47 -5.04
CA ALA A 464 -47.69 -22.87 -6.14
C ALA A 464 -47.16 -23.39 -7.49
N PRO A 465 -47.96 -23.36 -8.58
CA PRO A 465 -47.46 -23.63 -9.91
C PRO A 465 -46.27 -22.72 -10.28
N ARG A 466 -45.36 -23.24 -11.12
CA ARG A 466 -44.20 -22.50 -11.61
C ARG A 466 -44.61 -21.14 -12.17
N GLY A 467 -43.81 -20.11 -11.93
CA GLY A 467 -44.09 -18.75 -12.41
C GLY A 467 -45.12 -17.96 -11.59
N MET A 468 -45.74 -18.53 -10.54
CA MET A 468 -46.68 -17.80 -9.68
C MET A 468 -46.02 -17.03 -8.51
N PRO A 469 -45.06 -17.60 -7.74
CA PRO A 469 -44.41 -16.88 -6.65
C PRO A 469 -43.70 -15.62 -7.17
N GLN A 470 -43.81 -14.50 -6.46
CA GLN A 470 -43.18 -13.25 -6.86
C GLN A 470 -42.00 -12.96 -5.94
N ILE A 471 -40.79 -13.24 -6.43
CA ILE A 471 -39.56 -13.06 -5.67
C ILE A 471 -38.91 -11.75 -6.12
N GLU A 472 -39.06 -10.71 -5.32
CA GLU A 472 -38.41 -9.41 -5.56
C GLU A 472 -36.97 -9.48 -5.08
N VAL A 473 -36.03 -9.31 -6.01
CA VAL A 473 -34.60 -9.24 -5.71
C VAL A 473 -34.16 -7.80 -5.87
N ILE A 474 -33.51 -7.27 -4.83
CA ILE A 474 -33.05 -5.87 -4.74
C ILE A 474 -31.53 -5.89 -4.64
N PHE A 475 -30.90 -5.13 -5.52
CA PHE A 475 -29.47 -4.84 -5.53
C PHE A 475 -29.29 -3.41 -5.06
N ASP A 476 -28.56 -3.21 -3.98
CA ASP A 476 -28.26 -1.92 -3.39
C ASP A 476 -26.74 -1.75 -3.35
N LEU A 477 -26.23 -0.87 -4.20
CA LEU A 477 -24.80 -0.60 -4.32
C LEU A 477 -24.49 0.72 -3.64
N ASP A 478 -23.67 0.67 -2.60
CA ASP A 478 -23.35 1.84 -1.78
C ASP A 478 -22.24 2.72 -2.39
N ALA A 479 -21.88 3.79 -1.68
CA ALA A 479 -20.90 4.76 -2.13
C ALA A 479 -19.43 4.27 -2.07
N ASP A 480 -19.17 3.10 -1.45
CA ASP A 480 -17.88 2.40 -1.52
C ASP A 480 -17.82 1.43 -2.72
N GLY A 481 -18.95 1.26 -3.42
CA GLY A 481 -19.12 0.27 -4.49
C GLY A 481 -19.30 -1.15 -3.96
N ILE A 482 -19.82 -1.31 -2.73
CA ILE A 482 -20.08 -2.61 -2.09
C ILE A 482 -21.55 -3.00 -2.26
N LEU A 483 -21.79 -4.25 -2.69
CA LEU A 483 -23.12 -4.74 -3.04
C LEU A 483 -23.85 -5.37 -1.85
N HIS A 484 -25.05 -4.88 -1.57
CA HIS A 484 -26.03 -5.48 -0.67
C HIS A 484 -27.17 -6.08 -1.49
N VAL A 485 -27.46 -7.37 -1.31
CA VAL A 485 -28.54 -8.06 -2.04
C VAL A 485 -29.60 -8.54 -1.08
N SER A 486 -30.85 -8.18 -1.32
CA SER A 486 -31.98 -8.76 -0.61
C SER A 486 -32.96 -9.44 -1.56
N ALA A 487 -33.62 -10.47 -1.06
CA ALA A 487 -34.68 -11.17 -1.78
C ALA A 487 -35.90 -11.31 -0.89
N LYS A 488 -37.06 -10.98 -1.43
CA LYS A 488 -38.32 -10.99 -0.70
C LYS A 488 -39.41 -11.66 -1.52
N ASP A 489 -40.06 -12.66 -0.93
CA ASP A 489 -41.32 -13.16 -1.48
C ASP A 489 -42.44 -12.17 -1.16
N LYS A 490 -43.03 -11.58 -2.20
CA LYS A 490 -44.08 -10.55 -2.06
C LYS A 490 -45.38 -11.11 -1.48
N GLN A 491 -45.63 -12.42 -1.56
CA GLN A 491 -46.84 -13.02 -1.00
C GLN A 491 -46.70 -13.31 0.49
N THR A 492 -45.62 -13.97 0.90
CA THR A 492 -45.41 -14.34 2.30
C THR A 492 -44.79 -13.23 3.13
N GLY A 493 -44.18 -12.23 2.48
CA GLY A 493 -43.40 -11.19 3.13
C GLY A 493 -42.06 -11.68 3.70
N LYS A 494 -41.75 -12.98 3.56
CA LYS A 494 -40.46 -13.53 3.97
C LYS A 494 -39.36 -12.89 3.15
N GLU A 495 -38.33 -12.45 3.85
CA GLU A 495 -37.18 -11.81 3.28
C GLU A 495 -35.94 -12.57 3.72
N GLN A 496 -35.01 -12.74 2.78
CA GLN A 496 -33.65 -13.14 3.07
C GLN A 496 -32.73 -12.06 2.54
N LYS A 497 -31.83 -11.59 3.41
CA LYS A 497 -30.81 -10.61 3.04
C LYS A 497 -29.47 -11.29 3.06
N ILE A 498 -28.66 -10.97 2.07
CA ILE A 498 -27.24 -11.20 2.11
C ILE A 498 -26.58 -9.85 1.87
N THR A 499 -25.89 -9.33 2.88
CA THR A 499 -24.73 -8.51 2.51
C THR A 499 -23.79 -9.49 1.86
N ILE A 500 -23.42 -9.27 0.60
CA ILE A 500 -22.43 -10.12 -0.07
C ILE A 500 -21.10 -9.84 0.65
N GLN A 501 -20.95 -10.43 1.83
CA GLN A 501 -19.66 -10.85 2.34
C GLN A 501 -19.23 -11.84 1.27
N ALA A 502 -18.29 -11.42 0.43
CA ALA A 502 -17.89 -12.18 -0.73
C ALA A 502 -17.79 -13.66 -0.33
N SER A 503 -18.28 -14.56 -1.19
CA SER A 503 -18.25 -16.00 -0.91
C SER A 503 -16.86 -16.52 -0.47
N GLY A 504 -15.82 -15.70 -0.68
CA GLY A 504 -14.54 -15.68 0.04
C GLY A 504 -14.29 -14.31 0.68
N GLY A 505 -13.62 -14.27 1.82
CA GLY A 505 -13.47 -13.09 2.65
C GLY A 505 -13.38 -13.48 4.13
N LEU A 506 -13.11 -12.50 4.98
CA LEU A 506 -13.03 -12.70 6.42
C LEU A 506 -14.41 -12.52 7.06
N SER A 507 -14.81 -13.45 7.93
CA SER A 507 -15.99 -13.27 8.79
C SER A 507 -15.72 -12.20 9.87
N ASP A 508 -16.77 -11.60 10.43
CA ASP A 508 -16.62 -10.64 11.53
C ASP A 508 -15.83 -11.21 12.72
N ALA A 509 -15.98 -12.51 13.00
CA ALA A 509 -15.23 -13.19 14.05
C ALA A 509 -13.74 -13.34 13.72
N GLU A 510 -13.40 -13.62 12.45
CA GLU A 510 -12.02 -13.65 11.98
C GLU A 510 -11.40 -12.25 11.97
N ILE A 511 -12.14 -11.24 11.54
CA ILE A 511 -11.70 -9.84 11.57
C ILE A 511 -11.41 -9.42 13.01
N GLU A 512 -12.32 -9.68 13.95
CA GLU A 512 -12.12 -9.33 15.36
C GLU A 512 -10.92 -10.06 15.97
N LYS A 513 -10.74 -11.35 15.63
CA LYS A 513 -9.53 -12.11 16.01
C LYS A 513 -8.26 -11.47 15.44
N MET A 514 -8.28 -11.06 14.17
CA MET A 514 -7.14 -10.41 13.52
C MET A 514 -6.87 -9.00 14.06
N VAL A 515 -7.89 -8.26 14.47
CA VAL A 515 -7.74 -6.98 15.20
C VAL A 515 -7.02 -7.23 16.52
N GLN A 516 -7.44 -8.23 17.29
CA GLN A 516 -6.78 -8.59 18.56
C GLN A 516 -5.32 -9.07 18.35
N GLU A 517 -5.07 -9.86 17.31
CA GLU A 517 -3.71 -10.27 16.93
C GLU A 517 -2.86 -9.07 16.51
N ALA A 518 -3.43 -8.14 15.75
CA ALA A 518 -2.78 -6.89 15.34
C ALA A 518 -2.44 -5.98 16.54
N GLU A 519 -3.29 -5.95 17.57
CA GLU A 519 -3.02 -5.26 18.84
C GLU A 519 -1.92 -5.97 19.65
N ALA A 520 -1.92 -7.31 19.70
CA ALA A 520 -0.86 -8.08 20.35
C ALA A 520 0.50 -7.86 19.69
N ASN A 521 0.54 -7.77 18.35
CA ASN A 521 1.76 -7.44 17.61
C ASN A 521 2.26 -6.03 17.96
N LYS A 522 1.37 -5.06 18.12
CA LYS A 522 1.73 -3.70 18.57
C LYS A 522 2.41 -3.69 19.94
N GLU A 523 1.96 -4.53 20.88
CA GLU A 523 2.64 -4.66 22.18
C GLU A 523 4.03 -5.31 22.04
N ALA A 524 4.18 -6.28 21.13
CA ALA A 524 5.47 -6.90 20.84
C ALA A 524 6.45 -5.87 20.22
N ASP A 525 5.98 -5.08 19.24
CA ASP A 525 6.75 -4.02 18.60
C ASP A 525 7.20 -2.96 19.63
N LYS A 526 6.30 -2.57 20.55
CA LYS A 526 6.65 -1.63 21.63
C LYS A 526 7.76 -2.17 22.55
N LYS A 527 7.67 -3.45 22.95
CA LYS A 527 8.72 -4.08 23.77
C LYS A 527 10.07 -4.09 23.05
N PHE A 528 10.05 -4.29 21.73
CA PHE A 528 11.25 -4.23 20.90
C PHE A 528 11.82 -2.81 20.83
N GLU A 529 11.00 -1.78 20.58
CA GLU A 529 11.44 -0.38 20.59
C GLU A 529 12.08 0.00 21.94
N GLU A 530 11.49 -0.44 23.05
CA GLU A 530 12.03 -0.24 24.40
C GLU A 530 13.38 -0.96 24.59
N LEU A 531 13.55 -2.17 24.06
CA LEU A 531 14.82 -2.91 24.10
C LEU A 531 15.90 -2.24 23.24
N ALA A 532 15.56 -1.80 22.02
CA ALA A 532 16.46 -1.08 21.14
C ALA A 532 16.90 0.26 21.77
N THR A 533 15.98 0.97 22.41
CA THR A 533 16.27 2.20 23.17
C THR A 533 17.24 1.92 24.33
N ALA A 534 17.01 0.85 25.10
CA ALA A 534 17.91 0.46 26.18
C ALA A 534 19.32 0.12 25.67
N ARG A 535 19.43 -0.59 24.53
CA ARG A 535 20.73 -0.87 23.88
C ARG A 535 21.44 0.41 23.43
N ASN A 536 20.71 1.35 22.82
CA ASN A 536 21.27 2.64 22.41
C ASN A 536 21.76 3.47 23.61
N GLN A 537 20.99 3.51 24.70
CA GLN A 537 21.41 4.16 25.94
C GLN A 537 22.66 3.51 26.53
N ALA A 538 22.73 2.18 26.50
CA ALA A 538 23.92 1.44 26.93
C ALA A 538 25.14 1.79 26.07
N ASP A 539 25.00 1.86 24.75
CA ASP A 539 26.09 2.24 23.83
C ASP A 539 26.58 3.67 24.07
N GLN A 540 25.66 4.62 24.23
CA GLN A 540 25.98 6.01 24.57
C GLN A 540 26.72 6.09 25.91
N MET A 541 26.26 5.37 26.93
CA MET A 541 26.89 5.35 28.24
C MET A 541 28.29 4.75 28.18
N ILE A 542 28.47 3.59 27.53
CA ILE A 542 29.78 2.95 27.36
C ILE A 542 30.76 3.90 26.67
N HIS A 543 30.32 4.56 25.59
CA HIS A 543 31.16 5.50 24.86
C HIS A 543 31.55 6.71 25.72
N ALA A 544 30.58 7.32 26.42
CA ALA A 544 30.83 8.45 27.31
C ALA A 544 31.78 8.09 28.45
N THR A 545 31.58 6.96 29.11
CA THR A 545 32.45 6.51 30.21
C THR A 545 33.85 6.17 29.70
N ARG A 546 34.01 5.51 28.55
CA ARG A 546 35.34 5.27 27.94
C ARG A 546 36.10 6.57 27.66
N LYS A 547 35.39 7.58 27.16
CA LYS A 547 35.96 8.91 26.92
C LYS A 547 36.43 9.54 28.24
N GLN A 548 35.60 9.50 29.28
CA GLN A 548 35.94 10.02 30.60
C GLN A 548 37.13 9.31 31.26
N ILE A 549 37.26 7.99 31.11
CA ILE A 549 38.46 7.25 31.56
C ILE A 549 39.71 7.77 30.86
N THR A 550 39.60 8.04 29.55
CA THR A 550 40.72 8.55 28.74
C THR A 550 41.10 9.97 29.16
N GLU A 551 40.11 10.84 29.39
CA GLU A 551 40.30 12.23 29.84
C GLU A 551 40.86 12.31 31.27
N ALA A 552 40.44 11.43 32.18
CA ALA A 552 40.93 11.37 33.55
C ALA A 552 42.39 10.89 33.64
N GLY A 553 42.86 10.07 32.69
CA GLY A 553 44.26 9.66 32.58
C GLY A 553 44.83 9.08 33.88
N GLU A 554 45.95 9.63 34.35
CA GLU A 554 46.62 9.22 35.60
C GLU A 554 45.92 9.72 36.87
N ALA A 555 44.95 10.63 36.77
CA ALA A 555 44.19 11.12 37.92
C ALA A 555 43.17 10.08 38.43
N LEU A 556 42.85 9.05 37.63
CA LEU A 556 41.98 7.95 38.01
C LEU A 556 42.78 6.83 38.69
N PRO A 557 42.50 6.48 39.97
CA PRO A 557 43.14 5.37 40.64
C PRO A 557 42.97 4.05 39.89
N ALA A 558 44.01 3.22 39.86
CA ALA A 558 44.03 1.97 39.09
C ALA A 558 42.92 0.99 39.52
N ASP A 559 42.61 0.92 40.82
CA ASP A 559 41.56 0.07 41.38
C ASP A 559 40.15 0.54 40.98
N GLU A 560 39.95 1.84 40.79
CA GLU A 560 38.69 2.40 40.30
C GLU A 560 38.56 2.24 38.80
N LYS A 561 39.65 2.43 38.07
CA LYS A 561 39.71 2.16 36.62
C LYS A 561 39.32 0.72 36.31
N GLU A 562 39.86 -0.25 37.04
CA GLU A 562 39.55 -1.67 36.84
C GLU A 562 38.08 -1.99 37.11
N LYS A 563 37.47 -1.40 38.15
CA LYS A 563 36.02 -1.56 38.44
C LYS A 563 35.15 -1.01 37.31
N ILE A 564 35.50 0.16 36.77
CA ILE A 564 34.73 0.80 35.70
C ILE A 564 34.87 0.01 34.39
N GLU A 565 36.08 -0.46 34.05
CA GLU A 565 36.30 -1.31 32.87
C GLU A 565 35.55 -2.65 32.98
N ALA A 566 35.49 -3.24 34.17
CA ALA A 566 34.68 -4.43 34.42
C ALA A 566 33.18 -4.16 34.18
N ALA A 567 32.64 -3.07 34.72
CA ALA A 567 31.24 -2.68 34.52
C ALA A 567 30.91 -2.39 33.04
N ILE A 568 31.85 -1.80 32.28
CA ILE A 568 31.73 -1.61 30.83
C ILE A 568 31.62 -2.96 30.11
N ASN A 569 32.49 -3.92 30.44
CA ASN A 569 32.49 -5.24 29.80
C ASN A 569 31.22 -6.05 30.12
N GLU A 570 30.71 -5.93 31.35
CA GLU A 570 29.45 -6.55 31.74
C GLU A 570 28.27 -5.95 30.97
N LEU A 571 28.21 -4.61 30.83
CA LEU A 571 27.19 -3.95 30.03
C LEU A 571 27.32 -4.27 28.52
N GLU A 572 28.53 -4.39 28.00
CA GLU A 572 28.79 -4.85 26.62
C GLU A 572 28.34 -6.29 26.37
N THR A 573 28.34 -7.12 27.40
CA THR A 573 27.84 -8.49 27.32
C THR A 573 26.32 -8.49 27.40
N ALA A 574 25.73 -7.79 28.36
CA ALA A 574 24.28 -7.70 28.55
C ALA A 574 23.57 -7.11 27.31
N LYS A 575 24.14 -6.07 26.68
CA LYS A 575 23.53 -5.44 25.49
C LYS A 575 23.46 -6.35 24.26
N LYS A 576 24.25 -7.43 24.21
CA LYS A 576 24.19 -8.46 23.16
C LYS A 576 23.03 -9.44 23.36
N GLY A 577 22.47 -9.51 24.55
CA GLY A 577 21.28 -10.30 24.88
C GLY A 577 19.98 -9.55 24.58
N GLU A 578 18.86 -10.17 24.95
CA GLU A 578 17.49 -9.67 24.70
C GLU A 578 16.73 -9.25 25.97
N ASP A 579 17.40 -9.26 27.13
CA ASP A 579 16.78 -8.89 28.41
C ASP A 579 16.98 -7.40 28.72
N LYS A 580 15.93 -6.61 28.55
CA LYS A 580 15.92 -5.18 28.89
C LYS A 580 16.23 -4.92 30.38
N ALA A 581 15.70 -5.74 31.28
CA ALA A 581 15.91 -5.54 32.72
C ALA A 581 17.37 -5.77 33.10
N GLU A 582 18.03 -6.74 32.46
CA GLU A 582 19.47 -6.96 32.62
C GLU A 582 20.28 -5.77 32.10
N ILE A 583 19.96 -5.26 30.90
CA ILE A 583 20.62 -4.07 30.33
C ILE A 583 20.47 -2.87 31.27
N ASP A 584 19.25 -2.57 31.71
CA ASP A 584 18.97 -1.44 32.60
C ASP A 584 19.74 -1.58 33.93
N ALA A 585 19.78 -2.79 34.50
CA ALA A 585 20.54 -3.06 35.72
C ALA A 585 22.05 -2.82 35.53
N LYS A 586 22.61 -3.22 34.39
CA LYS A 586 24.03 -3.00 34.07
C LYS A 586 24.34 -1.54 33.73
N VAL A 587 23.40 -0.80 33.13
CA VAL A 587 23.52 0.67 32.97
C VAL A 587 23.61 1.34 34.33
N GLN A 588 22.74 0.97 35.28
CA GLN A 588 22.79 1.51 36.65
C GLN A 588 24.08 1.14 37.37
N ALA A 589 24.57 -0.09 37.21
CA ALA A 589 25.85 -0.52 37.78
C ALA A 589 27.03 0.28 37.22
N LEU A 590 27.04 0.55 35.91
CA LEU A 590 28.06 1.39 35.27
C LEU A 590 27.99 2.84 35.76
N MET A 591 26.79 3.41 35.89
CA MET A 591 26.62 4.75 36.47
C MET A 591 27.16 4.83 37.89
N ALA A 592 26.88 3.82 38.73
CA ALA A 592 27.39 3.75 40.09
C ALA A 592 28.92 3.64 40.14
N ALA A 593 29.51 2.80 39.31
CA ALA A 593 30.98 2.66 39.21
C ALA A 593 31.64 3.96 38.68
N ALA A 594 30.98 4.67 37.78
CA ALA A 594 31.47 5.91 37.18
C ALA A 594 31.27 7.17 38.05
N GLN A 595 30.69 7.08 39.26
CA GLN A 595 30.50 8.25 40.13
C GLN A 595 31.82 8.97 40.43
N LYS A 596 32.90 8.23 40.72
CA LYS A 596 34.23 8.80 40.99
C LYS A 596 34.84 9.51 39.79
N LEU A 597 34.54 9.06 38.56
CA LEU A 597 34.95 9.75 37.33
C LEU A 597 34.29 11.13 37.22
N MET A 598 33.01 11.24 37.58
CA MET A 598 32.30 12.52 37.60
C MET A 598 32.86 13.48 38.66
N GLU A 599 33.23 12.99 39.85
CA GLU A 599 33.87 13.80 40.89
C GLU A 599 35.24 14.37 40.43
N ILE A 600 36.06 13.53 39.77
CA ILE A 600 37.37 13.95 39.22
C ILE A 600 37.18 14.98 38.08
N ALA A 601 36.21 14.74 37.18
CA ALA A 601 35.90 15.66 36.10
C ALA A 601 35.41 17.03 36.61
N GLN A 602 34.58 17.05 37.67
CA GLN A 602 34.14 18.29 38.32
C GLN A 602 35.31 19.04 38.96
N GLN A 603 36.22 18.35 39.64
CA GLN A 603 37.42 18.97 40.24
C GLN A 603 38.37 19.55 39.18
N GLN A 604 38.55 18.88 38.04
CA GLN A 604 39.34 19.40 36.92
C GLN A 604 38.70 20.61 36.24
N THR A 605 37.37 20.63 36.11
CA THR A 605 36.63 21.77 35.54
C THR A 605 36.67 22.99 36.47
N GLN A 606 36.59 22.78 37.79
CA GLN A 606 36.77 23.84 38.80
C GLN A 606 38.20 24.38 38.85
N ALA A 607 39.22 23.52 38.63
CA ALA A 607 40.61 23.94 38.53
C ALA A 607 40.92 24.71 37.24
N GLN A 608 40.25 24.40 36.12
CA GLN A 608 40.35 25.16 34.87
C GLN A 608 39.59 26.49 34.91
N GLY A 609 38.45 26.56 35.60
CA GLY A 609 37.72 27.82 35.85
C GLY A 609 38.47 28.79 36.77
N ALA A 610 39.32 28.28 37.66
CA ALA A 610 40.18 29.10 38.52
C ALA A 610 41.44 29.64 37.81
N ASN A 611 41.81 29.10 36.65
CA ASN A 611 43.01 29.48 35.89
C ASN A 611 42.74 30.47 34.72
N ALA A 612 41.47 30.84 34.48
CA ALA A 612 41.09 31.85 33.49
C ALA A 612 41.11 33.30 34.03
N GLY A 613 41.51 33.50 35.30
CA GLY A 613 41.49 34.80 35.97
C GLY A 613 42.80 35.60 35.95
N GLN A 614 43.87 35.15 35.29
CA GLN A 614 45.18 35.80 35.46
C GLN A 614 46.15 35.68 34.27
N SER A 615 45.79 36.25 33.10
CA SER A 615 46.82 36.73 32.16
C SER A 615 46.27 37.67 31.07
N SER A 616 46.61 38.95 31.27
CA SER A 616 46.90 40.01 30.29
C SER A 616 45.82 40.51 29.32
N ALA A 617 45.43 41.76 29.59
CA ALA A 617 45.05 42.77 28.62
C ALA A 617 45.92 42.77 27.35
N LYS A 618 45.25 42.74 26.20
CA LYS A 618 45.58 43.52 25.01
C LYS A 618 44.33 43.64 24.15
N GLU A 619 44.04 44.89 23.80
CA GLU A 619 43.03 45.30 22.83
C GLU A 619 43.15 44.49 21.54
N ASP A 620 42.02 43.99 21.03
CA ASP A 620 41.65 44.22 19.63
C ASP A 620 40.15 44.00 19.42
N ASP A 621 39.66 44.83 18.50
CA ASP A 621 38.32 45.26 18.18
C ASP A 621 37.45 44.16 17.55
N VAL A 622 36.29 43.85 18.16
CA VAL A 622 35.18 43.15 17.49
C VAL A 622 33.86 43.77 17.95
N VAL A 623 33.13 44.27 16.96
CA VAL A 623 31.86 44.98 17.08
C VAL A 623 30.72 44.00 17.41
N ASP A 624 30.13 44.13 18.59
CA ASP A 624 28.85 43.51 18.94
C ASP A 624 27.71 44.34 18.32
N ALA A 625 26.94 43.73 17.42
CA ALA A 625 25.64 44.22 17.02
C ALA A 625 24.59 43.61 17.96
N GLU A 626 23.90 44.49 18.69
CA GLU A 626 22.79 44.17 19.60
C GLU A 626 21.68 43.38 18.88
N PHE A 627 21.28 42.23 19.45
CA PHE A 627 20.05 41.54 19.09
C PHE A 627 19.04 41.78 20.23
N GLU A 628 17.98 42.51 19.92
CA GLU A 628 16.90 42.89 20.83
C GLU A 628 15.82 41.77 20.82
N GLU A 629 15.54 41.17 21.98
CA GLU A 629 14.40 40.26 22.17
C GLU A 629 13.08 41.03 22.06
N VAL A 630 12.27 40.71 21.05
CA VAL A 630 10.90 41.21 20.94
C VAL A 630 10.00 40.33 21.82
N ASN A 631 9.49 40.91 22.90
CA ASN A 631 8.41 40.35 23.70
C ASN A 631 7.11 40.33 22.90
N ASP A 632 6.55 39.14 22.68
CA ASP A 632 5.19 38.95 22.18
C ASP A 632 4.17 39.23 23.30
N ASP A 633 3.73 40.48 23.38
CA ASP A 633 2.47 40.85 24.03
C ASP A 633 1.97 42.19 23.45
N LYS A 634 1.22 42.10 22.33
CA LYS A 634 0.08 42.96 21.93
C LYS A 634 -0.20 42.87 20.41
N LYS A 635 -1.10 41.99 20.00
CA LYS A 635 -2.42 42.35 19.41
C LYS A 635 -3.22 41.12 19.01
#